data_AF-A0A369JFJ7-F1
#
_entry.id   AF-A0A369JFJ7-F1
#
_cell.length_a   1.000
_cell.length_b   1.000
_cell.length_c   1.000
_cell.angle_alpha   90.00
_cell.angle_beta   90.00
_cell.angle_gamma   90.00
#
_symmetry.space_group_name_H-M   'P 1'
#
loop_
_entity.id
_entity.type
_entity.pdbx_description
1 polymer ?
#
loop_
_entity_poly.entity_id
_entity_poly.type
_entity_poly.pdbx_seq_one_letter_code
_entity_poly.pdbx_strand_id
1 'polypeptide(L)'
;MIPLPAKTRNSKIEWMTDDGASPFRVDVRSDGTIDSLQNEIVEQRVARFFRKDEPPAHRIFIWKISHDFPIDMISPEAFRENFAALGCSRFLNKLEPVEQLAGVLSGTQPEAFQAIIQVLPTSEEYVDSVQGILTGTDSLTDNASGLTAVVGSGRTPLWYANTVSQPADDGLHMFHKKYWGSSIAQEEQAWYDANPESDHLSGFPFKIGIPNISREPIWIRREYAQIYNYLEEFYRSAIQRSPKDGEMCLGAAVTGHPGIETGSWPIYGPRRRIGEGIPAVWVSKGAVYLFVHEGVFTMPKLGPTNMFEQMTWAFVDPVWFMTDVDPLVDDKPHLFIIGSCYPARDSWSHMADVLTDMKVIVMNPWSRREIHAAAHQYFEKPDFLSIDTIYDELGPVPYICFGALKDPQMLERLRRYVQRITVKSEWLPVELFRPSLGQSDLLDFCLIRPPCLLKRFEERGGYGLDNIAIVPITEHVALQSALTLQSAETWQLIDAFNAFSPHFARNEIAGCFFEAYCQQQFQDLVKMQLGRMVLVSPKSEEPNTAYSCHRERLNESDLETSWIAASNHASHLLVKPTKVQSYGDFGEGAVIEPAVYYMPSFDNCLATDSFILHDDTLYIFQFRRRSNNGPSKRLCHILDHSRGIPHTNWRHVFVIPDVTELLRLPFTCVLGTAGVELLYSKVNMGTQPYNHSNPRPYC
;
A
#
# COMPACT_ATOMS: atom_id res chain seq x y z
N MET A 1 -61.96 13.80 24.16
CA MET A 1 -61.60 15.23 24.15
C MET A 1 -60.62 15.54 25.27
N ILE A 2 -59.33 15.48 24.97
CA ILE A 2 -58.27 15.81 25.93
C ILE A 2 -57.92 17.29 25.73
N PRO A 3 -58.06 18.14 26.76
CA PRO A 3 -57.72 19.55 26.67
C PRO A 3 -56.19 19.73 26.62
N LEU A 4 -55.72 20.58 25.70
CA LEU A 4 -54.33 21.01 25.61
C LEU A 4 -53.94 21.82 26.86
N PRO A 5 -52.69 21.69 27.33
CA PRO A 5 -52.14 22.49 28.42
C PRO A 5 -52.40 23.99 28.22
N ALA A 6 -52.67 24.73 29.30
CA ALA A 6 -53.03 26.15 29.20
C ALA A 6 -51.98 27.02 28.48
N LYS A 7 -50.70 26.58 28.46
CA LYS A 7 -49.58 27.28 27.80
C LYS A 7 -49.52 27.10 26.27
N THR A 8 -50.23 26.14 25.70
CA THR A 8 -50.28 25.89 24.24
C THR A 8 -51.52 26.50 23.58
N ARG A 9 -52.50 26.99 24.36
CA ARG A 9 -53.67 27.69 23.83
C ARG A 9 -53.27 29.08 23.36
N ASN A 10 -53.65 29.44 22.13
CA ASN A 10 -53.25 30.67 21.42
C ASN A 10 -51.77 30.75 21.01
N SER A 11 -51.04 29.64 21.06
CA SER A 11 -49.66 29.56 20.57
C SER A 11 -49.65 29.35 19.05
N LYS A 12 -48.70 29.97 18.35
CA LYS A 12 -48.41 29.73 16.94
C LYS A 12 -47.37 28.63 16.83
N ILE A 13 -47.70 27.56 16.11
CA ILE A 13 -46.76 26.47 15.83
C ILE A 13 -46.28 26.63 14.40
N GLU A 14 -44.97 26.84 14.22
CA GLU A 14 -44.32 26.99 12.92
C GLU A 14 -43.51 25.73 12.58
N TRP A 15 -43.64 25.24 11.34
CA TRP A 15 -42.94 24.06 10.82
C TRP A 15 -42.14 24.43 9.58
N MET A 16 -40.89 23.94 9.48
CA MET A 16 -40.06 24.07 8.28
C MET A 16 -40.05 22.75 7.48
N THR A 17 -40.03 22.86 6.15
CA THR A 17 -39.83 21.75 5.21
C THR A 17 -38.39 21.74 4.69
N ASP A 18 -37.89 20.56 4.30
CA ASP A 18 -36.50 20.33 3.89
C ASP A 18 -36.08 21.09 2.61
N ASP A 19 -37.05 21.63 1.87
CA ASP A 19 -36.82 22.41 0.64
C ASP A 19 -36.55 23.91 0.90
N GLY A 20 -36.54 24.36 2.15
CA GLY A 20 -36.27 25.76 2.52
C GLY A 20 -37.38 26.74 2.13
N ALA A 21 -38.57 26.26 1.75
CA ALA A 21 -39.72 27.12 1.51
C ALA A 21 -40.34 27.64 2.82
N SER A 22 -41.07 28.77 2.72
CA SER A 22 -41.59 29.54 3.86
C SER A 22 -42.32 28.69 4.93
N PRO A 23 -42.10 28.94 6.24
CA PRO A 23 -42.63 28.09 7.30
C PRO A 23 -44.17 28.03 7.31
N PHE A 24 -44.69 26.82 7.53
CA PHE A 24 -46.12 26.56 7.68
C PHE A 24 -46.56 26.92 9.11
N ARG A 25 -47.64 27.70 9.24
CA ARG A 25 -48.14 28.19 10.53
C ARG A 25 -49.56 27.67 10.78
N VAL A 26 -49.77 27.06 11.94
CA VAL A 26 -51.10 26.70 12.43
C VAL A 26 -51.39 27.50 13.70
N ASP A 27 -52.51 28.23 13.69
CA ASP A 27 -53.04 28.92 14.86
C ASP A 27 -53.86 27.92 15.69
N VAL A 28 -53.40 27.59 16.90
CA VAL A 28 -54.16 26.70 17.79
C VAL A 28 -55.39 27.44 18.30
N ARG A 29 -56.57 27.06 17.81
CA ARG A 29 -57.86 27.66 18.19
C ARG A 29 -58.21 27.42 19.67
N SER A 30 -59.06 28.29 20.20
CA SER A 30 -59.36 28.41 21.63
C SER A 30 -60.14 27.24 22.25
N ASP A 31 -60.75 26.37 21.45
CA ASP A 31 -61.38 25.13 21.93
C ASP A 31 -60.34 24.12 22.44
N GLY A 32 -59.09 24.23 21.96
CA GLY A 32 -57.89 23.75 22.63
C GLY A 32 -57.90 22.25 22.93
N THR A 33 -58.45 21.43 22.04
CA THR A 33 -58.40 19.96 22.16
C THR A 33 -57.42 19.37 21.14
N ILE A 34 -56.80 18.25 21.49
CA ILE A 34 -55.85 17.53 20.63
C ILE A 34 -56.53 17.09 19.32
N ASP A 35 -57.77 16.61 19.41
CA ASP A 35 -58.54 16.11 18.27
C ASP A 35 -58.81 17.21 17.22
N SER A 36 -59.09 18.45 17.67
CA SER A 36 -59.30 19.62 16.82
C SER A 36 -58.01 20.02 16.08
N LEU A 37 -56.88 20.05 16.78
CA LEU A 37 -55.57 20.36 16.20
C LEU A 37 -55.11 19.30 15.19
N GLN A 38 -55.34 18.01 15.49
CA GLN A 38 -55.02 16.91 14.58
C GLN A 38 -55.84 16.99 13.30
N ASN A 39 -57.15 17.23 13.41
CA ASN A 39 -58.02 17.37 12.25
C ASN A 39 -57.65 18.58 11.38
N GLU A 40 -57.32 19.73 11.98
CA GLU A 40 -56.93 20.93 11.22
C GLU A 40 -55.56 20.76 10.51
N ILE A 41 -54.60 20.06 11.13
CA ILE A 41 -53.33 19.70 10.50
C ILE A 41 -53.54 18.73 9.33
N VAL A 42 -54.43 17.75 9.49
CA VAL A 42 -54.73 16.76 8.46
C VAL A 42 -55.48 17.40 7.29
N GLU A 43 -56.52 18.19 7.55
CA GLU A 43 -57.31 18.88 6.49
C GLU A 43 -56.44 19.84 5.68
N GLN A 44 -55.62 20.68 6.32
CA GLN A 44 -54.78 21.64 5.61
C GLN A 44 -53.61 20.97 4.85
N ARG A 45 -53.08 19.83 5.35
CA ARG A 45 -52.09 19.03 4.61
C ARG A 45 -52.73 18.33 3.41
N VAL A 46 -53.90 17.72 3.58
CA VAL A 46 -54.60 17.01 2.50
C VAL A 46 -54.97 17.97 1.37
N ALA A 47 -55.49 19.17 1.69
CA ALA A 47 -55.85 20.19 0.70
C ALA A 47 -54.66 20.73 -0.12
N ARG A 48 -53.44 20.72 0.44
CA ARG A 48 -52.24 21.25 -0.23
C ARG A 48 -51.49 20.17 -1.03
N PHE A 49 -51.57 18.90 -0.62
CA PHE A 49 -50.81 17.80 -1.21
C PHE A 49 -51.56 16.96 -2.23
N PHE A 50 -52.91 16.98 -2.23
CA PHE A 50 -53.74 16.35 -3.24
C PHE A 50 -54.41 17.41 -4.12
N ARG A 51 -53.63 18.03 -5.03
CA ARG A 51 -54.25 18.58 -6.23
C ARG A 51 -54.70 17.39 -7.07
N LYS A 52 -55.94 17.45 -7.56
CA LYS A 52 -56.62 16.34 -8.24
C LYS A 52 -55.95 15.88 -9.54
N ASP A 53 -54.89 16.55 -9.98
CA ASP A 53 -54.34 16.46 -11.34
C ASP A 53 -52.82 16.12 -11.40
N GLU A 54 -52.16 15.73 -10.30
CA GLU A 54 -50.74 15.30 -10.32
C GLU A 54 -50.56 13.80 -10.00
N PRO A 55 -49.75 13.05 -10.76
CA PRO A 55 -49.48 11.64 -10.49
C PRO A 55 -48.59 11.45 -9.24
N PRO A 56 -48.68 10.29 -8.56
CA PRO A 56 -48.01 10.09 -7.27
C PRO A 56 -46.50 9.89 -7.47
N ALA A 57 -45.71 10.92 -7.19
CA ALA A 57 -44.26 10.80 -7.04
C ALA A 57 -43.89 10.12 -5.71
N HIS A 58 -42.76 9.40 -5.67
CA HIS A 58 -42.17 8.86 -4.45
C HIS A 58 -41.98 9.97 -3.42
N ARG A 59 -42.59 9.84 -2.25
CA ARG A 59 -42.42 10.79 -1.14
C ARG A 59 -42.09 10.04 0.15
N ILE A 60 -41.00 10.43 0.79
CA ILE A 60 -40.61 9.96 2.11
C ILE A 60 -41.18 10.97 3.11
N PHE A 61 -41.88 10.48 4.14
CA PHE A 61 -42.38 11.32 5.22
C PHE A 61 -41.54 11.11 6.46
N ILE A 62 -40.79 12.14 6.86
CA ILE A 62 -40.03 12.15 8.10
C ILE A 62 -40.85 12.92 9.14
N TRP A 63 -41.18 12.25 10.24
CA TRP A 63 -41.85 12.89 11.37
C TRP A 63 -40.81 13.17 12.45
N LYS A 64 -40.63 14.45 12.79
CA LYS A 64 -39.83 14.88 13.94
C LYS A 64 -40.77 15.55 14.93
N ILE A 65 -41.10 14.85 16.01
CA ILE A 65 -41.87 15.43 17.11
C ILE A 65 -40.85 16.05 18.06
N SER A 66 -40.64 17.36 17.92
CA SER A 66 -39.86 18.12 18.89
C SER A 66 -40.80 18.64 19.97
N HIS A 67 -40.49 18.29 21.23
CA HIS A 67 -41.09 18.66 22.53
C HIS A 67 -41.94 17.57 23.20
N ASP A 68 -41.76 17.48 24.52
CA ASP A 68 -42.29 16.48 25.45
C ASP A 68 -43.78 16.17 25.22
N PHE A 69 -44.04 15.15 24.42
CA PHE A 69 -45.37 14.63 24.13
C PHE A 69 -45.50 13.26 24.82
N PRO A 70 -46.40 13.08 25.78
CA PRO A 70 -46.56 11.79 26.44
C PRO A 70 -47.14 10.77 25.45
N ILE A 71 -46.31 9.83 25.02
CA ILE A 71 -46.59 8.76 24.05
C ILE A 71 -47.73 7.86 24.52
N ASP A 72 -47.88 7.72 25.83
CA ASP A 72 -48.90 6.99 26.56
C ASP A 72 -50.34 7.52 26.35
N MET A 73 -50.53 8.64 25.66
CA MET A 73 -51.86 9.17 25.30
C MET A 73 -52.36 8.75 23.90
N ILE A 74 -51.55 8.05 23.09
CA ILE A 74 -51.98 7.59 21.76
C ILE A 74 -52.60 6.20 21.90
N SER A 75 -53.94 6.12 21.91
CA SER A 75 -54.64 4.84 21.81
C SER A 75 -54.33 4.18 20.46
N PRO A 76 -53.85 2.91 20.44
CA PRO A 76 -53.67 2.15 19.22
C PRO A 76 -54.97 2.02 18.40
N GLU A 77 -56.14 1.99 19.06
CA GLU A 77 -57.43 2.00 18.39
C GLU A 77 -57.73 3.33 17.68
N ALA A 78 -57.48 4.47 18.31
CA ALA A 78 -57.68 5.78 17.70
C ALA A 78 -56.76 6.00 16.48
N PHE A 79 -55.54 5.47 16.53
CA PHE A 79 -54.62 5.48 15.39
C PHE A 79 -55.13 4.62 14.23
N ARG A 80 -55.67 3.43 14.51
CA ARG A 80 -56.28 2.55 13.49
C ARG A 80 -57.54 3.16 12.88
N GLU A 81 -58.41 3.77 13.67
CA GLU A 81 -59.66 4.37 13.19
C GLU A 81 -59.39 5.57 12.25
N ASN A 82 -58.44 6.44 12.60
CA ASN A 82 -58.03 7.55 11.74
C ASN A 82 -57.39 7.08 10.42
N PHE A 83 -56.60 6.00 10.45
CA PHE A 83 -56.03 5.41 9.23
C PHE A 83 -57.07 4.70 8.35
N ALA A 84 -58.07 4.07 8.96
CA ALA A 84 -59.19 3.44 8.25
C ALA A 84 -60.10 4.49 7.58
N ALA A 85 -60.33 5.64 8.24
CA ALA A 85 -61.09 6.76 7.69
C ALA A 85 -60.44 7.39 6.43
N LEU A 86 -59.14 7.21 6.24
CA LEU A 86 -58.38 7.66 5.05
C LEU A 86 -58.45 6.68 3.86
N GLY A 87 -59.28 5.62 3.93
CA GLY A 87 -59.47 4.66 2.84
C GLY A 87 -58.39 3.57 2.74
N CYS A 88 -57.47 3.50 3.70
CA CYS A 88 -56.32 2.59 3.70
C CYS A 88 -56.61 1.22 4.37
N SER A 89 -57.88 0.83 4.49
CA SER A 89 -58.31 -0.34 5.28
C SER A 89 -57.72 -1.68 4.84
N ARG A 90 -57.29 -1.82 3.57
CA ARG A 90 -56.65 -3.05 3.06
C ARG A 90 -55.20 -3.27 3.54
N PHE A 91 -54.55 -2.26 4.12
CA PHE A 91 -53.16 -2.35 4.56
C PHE A 91 -52.99 -2.72 6.04
N LEU A 92 -54.07 -2.64 6.84
CA LEU A 92 -54.02 -2.91 8.28
C LEU A 92 -53.78 -4.40 8.63
N ASN A 93 -54.07 -5.32 7.71
CA ASN A 93 -53.91 -6.76 7.94
C ASN A 93 -52.47 -7.28 7.72
N LYS A 94 -51.53 -6.41 7.33
CA LYS A 94 -50.11 -6.77 7.13
C LYS A 94 -49.15 -6.14 8.15
N LEU A 95 -49.68 -5.37 9.09
CA LEU A 95 -48.89 -4.89 10.23
C LEU A 95 -48.81 -6.04 11.24
N GLU A 96 -47.59 -6.46 11.60
CA GLU A 96 -47.39 -7.28 12.79
C GLU A 96 -48.03 -6.59 14.02
N PRO A 97 -48.42 -7.36 15.06
CA PRO A 97 -49.22 -6.83 16.15
C PRO A 97 -48.51 -5.64 16.81
N VAL A 98 -49.21 -4.49 16.82
CA VAL A 98 -48.80 -3.23 17.47
C VAL A 98 -48.38 -3.44 18.94
N GLU A 99 -48.82 -4.54 19.54
CA GLU A 99 -48.42 -5.03 20.87
C GLU A 99 -46.91 -5.28 21.01
N GLN A 100 -46.19 -5.69 19.94
CA GLN A 100 -44.73 -5.86 19.99
C GLN A 100 -43.98 -4.52 20.02
N LEU A 101 -44.55 -3.47 19.40
CA LEU A 101 -44.02 -2.11 19.46
C LEU A 101 -44.21 -1.47 20.84
N ALA A 102 -45.36 -1.71 21.49
CA ALA A 102 -45.60 -1.25 22.86
C ALA A 102 -44.62 -1.88 23.88
N GLY A 103 -44.22 -3.13 23.66
CA GLY A 103 -43.20 -3.82 24.47
C GLY A 103 -41.82 -3.15 24.40
N VAL A 104 -41.39 -2.75 23.20
CA VAL A 104 -40.11 -2.04 22.99
C VAL A 104 -40.13 -0.62 23.56
N LEU A 105 -41.30 0.02 23.58
CA LEU A 105 -41.48 1.41 24.03
C LEU A 105 -41.65 1.58 25.55
N SER A 106 -41.87 0.50 26.32
CA SER A 106 -42.02 0.57 27.77
C SER A 106 -40.69 0.60 28.56
N GLY A 107 -39.55 0.43 27.87
CA GLY A 107 -38.23 0.29 28.49
C GLY A 107 -37.22 1.42 28.25
N THR A 108 -37.56 2.47 27.49
CA THR A 108 -36.60 3.53 27.11
C THR A 108 -37.05 4.92 27.56
N GLN A 109 -36.16 5.67 28.20
CA GLN A 109 -36.38 7.07 28.59
C GLN A 109 -36.39 8.00 27.36
N PRO A 110 -37.08 9.15 27.42
CA PRO A 110 -37.45 9.90 26.23
C PRO A 110 -36.34 10.90 25.86
N GLU A 111 -35.47 10.52 24.93
CA GLU A 111 -34.77 11.50 24.09
C GLU A 111 -35.01 11.14 22.62
N ALA A 112 -35.99 11.82 22.03
CA ALA A 112 -36.33 11.86 20.59
C ALA A 112 -36.42 10.52 19.84
N PHE A 113 -37.65 10.08 19.54
CA PHE A 113 -37.90 8.96 18.63
C PHE A 113 -38.07 9.46 17.18
N GLN A 114 -37.45 8.75 16.23
CA GLN A 114 -37.58 9.01 14.79
C GLN A 114 -38.09 7.73 14.11
N ALA A 115 -39.34 7.74 13.64
CA ALA A 115 -39.89 6.66 12.82
C ALA A 115 -39.85 7.06 11.34
N ILE A 116 -39.33 6.17 10.51
CA ILE A 116 -39.35 6.27 9.05
C ILE A 116 -40.35 5.24 8.54
N ILE A 117 -41.46 5.70 7.96
CA ILE A 117 -42.42 4.84 7.28
C ILE A 117 -42.28 5.08 5.79
N GLN A 118 -41.74 4.09 5.08
CA GLN A 118 -41.60 4.12 3.63
C GLN A 118 -42.81 3.41 3.00
N VAL A 119 -43.61 4.15 2.22
CA VAL A 119 -44.72 3.59 1.45
C VAL A 119 -44.28 3.52 -0.01
N LEU A 120 -44.10 2.30 -0.53
CA LEU A 120 -43.77 2.06 -1.94
C LEU A 120 -45.06 1.92 -2.76
N PRO A 121 -45.16 2.54 -3.95
CA PRO A 121 -46.28 2.29 -4.85
C PRO A 121 -46.14 0.89 -5.45
N THR A 122 -47.14 0.04 -5.27
CA THR A 122 -47.33 -1.15 -6.10
C THR A 122 -48.23 -0.78 -7.27
N SER A 123 -47.66 -0.28 -8.36
CA SER A 123 -48.34 -0.33 -9.67
C SER A 123 -47.94 -1.62 -10.36
N GLU A 124 -48.93 -2.43 -10.76
CA GLU A 124 -48.74 -3.68 -11.53
C GLU A 124 -47.86 -3.46 -12.79
N GLU A 125 -47.90 -2.27 -13.40
CA GLU A 125 -47.04 -1.90 -14.54
C GLU A 125 -45.52 -1.96 -14.27
N TYR A 126 -45.08 -1.77 -13.02
CA TYR A 126 -43.64 -1.84 -12.71
C TYR A 126 -43.16 -3.29 -12.58
N VAL A 127 -44.04 -4.17 -12.07
CA VAL A 127 -43.77 -5.61 -11.92
C VAL A 127 -43.70 -6.28 -13.29
N ASP A 128 -44.57 -5.89 -14.22
CA ASP A 128 -44.57 -6.42 -15.59
C ASP A 128 -43.35 -5.98 -16.41
N SER A 129 -42.84 -4.76 -16.19
CA SER A 129 -41.60 -4.30 -16.86
C SER A 129 -40.35 -5.05 -16.36
N VAL A 130 -40.33 -5.44 -15.09
CA VAL A 130 -39.23 -6.22 -14.49
C VAL A 130 -39.34 -7.71 -14.88
N GLN A 131 -40.55 -8.26 -15.02
CA GLN A 131 -40.74 -9.63 -15.51
C GLN A 131 -40.45 -9.79 -17.02
N GLY A 132 -40.65 -8.74 -17.83
CA GLY A 132 -40.25 -8.73 -19.25
C GLY A 132 -38.74 -8.81 -19.46
N ILE A 133 -37.94 -8.31 -18.51
CA ILE A 133 -36.46 -8.41 -18.53
C ILE A 133 -36.00 -9.80 -18.07
N LEU A 134 -36.79 -10.50 -17.24
CA LEU A 134 -36.42 -11.79 -16.63
C LEU A 134 -36.82 -13.04 -17.44
N THR A 135 -37.58 -12.90 -18.53
CA THR A 135 -38.15 -14.04 -19.28
C THR A 135 -37.56 -14.28 -20.67
N GLY A 136 -36.49 -13.59 -21.04
CA GLY A 136 -35.68 -13.93 -22.21
C GLY A 136 -34.80 -15.17 -21.96
N THR A 137 -35.29 -16.35 -22.35
CA THR A 137 -34.53 -17.61 -22.31
C THR A 137 -33.61 -17.77 -23.53
N ASP A 138 -32.32 -18.05 -23.25
CA ASP A 138 -31.43 -19.01 -23.94
C ASP A 138 -30.00 -18.51 -24.25
N SER A 139 -29.26 -18.16 -23.18
CA SER A 139 -27.84 -18.53 -23.03
C SER A 139 -27.54 -18.79 -21.54
N LEU A 140 -27.73 -20.04 -21.09
CA LEU A 140 -27.53 -20.47 -19.69
C LEU A 140 -26.07 -20.36 -19.17
N THR A 141 -25.17 -19.73 -19.92
CA THR A 141 -23.78 -19.49 -19.51
C THR A 141 -23.50 -18.05 -19.08
N ASP A 142 -24.40 -17.08 -19.32
CA ASP A 142 -24.13 -15.66 -19.00
C ASP A 142 -24.65 -15.19 -17.63
N ASN A 143 -25.47 -15.98 -16.94
CA ASN A 143 -26.16 -15.53 -15.73
C ASN A 143 -25.25 -15.36 -14.49
N ALA A 144 -24.02 -15.89 -14.47
CA ALA A 144 -23.17 -15.86 -13.27
C ALA A 144 -22.68 -14.45 -12.89
N SER A 145 -22.76 -13.50 -13.83
CA SER A 145 -22.27 -12.13 -13.66
C SER A 145 -23.39 -11.10 -13.41
N GLY A 146 -24.65 -11.54 -13.44
CA GLY A 146 -25.80 -10.66 -13.20
C GLY A 146 -26.03 -10.37 -11.72
N LEU A 147 -26.70 -9.27 -11.43
CA LEU A 147 -27.04 -8.81 -10.08
C LEU A 147 -27.70 -9.94 -9.27
N THR A 148 -28.69 -10.60 -9.85
CA THR A 148 -29.42 -11.70 -9.19
C THR A 148 -28.52 -12.86 -8.77
N ALA A 149 -27.51 -13.20 -9.58
CA ALA A 149 -26.57 -14.27 -9.25
C ALA A 149 -25.58 -13.83 -8.17
N VAL A 150 -25.19 -12.55 -8.17
CA VAL A 150 -24.24 -12.02 -7.20
C VAL A 150 -24.88 -11.83 -5.84
N VAL A 151 -26.10 -11.27 -5.78
CA VAL A 151 -26.72 -10.87 -4.51
C VAL A 151 -27.91 -11.72 -4.07
N GLY A 152 -28.35 -12.64 -4.92
CA GLY A 152 -29.55 -13.44 -4.71
C GLY A 152 -30.83 -12.71 -5.09
N SER A 153 -31.80 -13.47 -5.60
CA SER A 153 -33.11 -12.96 -6.04
C SER A 153 -33.87 -12.22 -4.94
N GLY A 154 -33.78 -12.70 -3.69
CA GLY A 154 -34.43 -12.08 -2.54
C GLY A 154 -33.93 -10.68 -2.19
N ARG A 155 -32.68 -10.33 -2.57
CA ARG A 155 -32.06 -9.04 -2.25
C ARG A 155 -31.99 -8.09 -3.43
N THR A 156 -32.12 -8.62 -4.65
CA THR A 156 -32.06 -7.87 -5.90
C THR A 156 -32.95 -6.60 -5.91
N PRO A 157 -34.20 -6.60 -5.39
CA PRO A 157 -35.02 -5.39 -5.34
C PRO A 157 -34.41 -4.24 -4.52
N LEU A 158 -33.67 -4.54 -3.45
CA LEU A 158 -32.99 -3.54 -2.62
C LEU A 158 -31.87 -2.82 -3.40
N TRP A 159 -31.18 -3.56 -4.26
CA TRP A 159 -30.10 -3.02 -5.10
C TRP A 159 -30.65 -2.18 -6.24
N TYR A 160 -31.74 -2.61 -6.89
CA TYR A 160 -32.39 -1.80 -7.93
C TYR A 160 -32.89 -0.45 -7.42
N ALA A 161 -33.38 -0.38 -6.17
CA ALA A 161 -33.75 0.88 -5.54
C ALA A 161 -32.56 1.84 -5.32
N ASN A 162 -31.33 1.32 -5.35
CA ASN A 162 -30.07 2.05 -5.19
C ASN A 162 -29.20 1.96 -6.45
N THR A 163 -29.83 1.78 -7.62
CA THR A 163 -29.12 1.91 -8.89
C THR A 163 -28.48 3.29 -8.91
N VAL A 164 -27.17 3.34 -9.17
CA VAL A 164 -26.50 4.61 -9.45
C VAL A 164 -27.29 5.21 -10.60
N SER A 165 -28.04 6.28 -10.32
CA SER A 165 -28.96 6.84 -11.30
C SER A 165 -28.19 7.08 -12.60
N GLN A 166 -28.88 7.10 -13.73
CA GLN A 166 -28.25 7.32 -15.03
C GLN A 166 -28.14 8.83 -15.38
N PRO A 167 -27.51 9.76 -14.62
CA PRO A 167 -26.90 10.88 -15.30
C PRO A 167 -25.84 10.30 -16.24
N ALA A 168 -25.85 10.73 -17.50
CA ALA A 168 -24.79 10.45 -18.47
C ALA A 168 -23.39 10.89 -17.97
N ASP A 169 -23.32 11.58 -16.82
CA ASP A 169 -22.13 12.17 -16.21
C ASP A 169 -21.61 11.38 -14.98
N ASP A 170 -22.21 10.26 -14.57
CA ASP A 170 -21.61 9.44 -13.52
C ASP A 170 -20.40 8.66 -14.06
N GLY A 171 -19.21 9.03 -13.57
CA GLY A 171 -17.94 8.41 -13.97
C GLY A 171 -17.93 6.90 -13.77
N LEU A 172 -18.58 6.35 -12.75
CA LEU A 172 -18.58 4.91 -12.50
C LEU A 172 -19.43 4.16 -13.53
N HIS A 173 -20.57 4.72 -13.95
CA HIS A 173 -21.37 4.16 -15.03
C HIS A 173 -20.61 4.21 -16.37
N MET A 174 -19.93 5.32 -16.66
CA MET A 174 -19.04 5.42 -17.83
C MET A 174 -17.92 4.39 -17.79
N PHE A 175 -17.37 4.11 -16.60
CA PHE A 175 -16.32 3.12 -16.39
C PHE A 175 -16.80 1.70 -16.68
N HIS A 176 -17.95 1.33 -16.12
CA HIS A 176 -18.60 0.06 -16.43
C HIS A 176 -18.86 -0.08 -17.92
N LYS A 177 -19.57 0.88 -18.52
CA LYS A 177 -19.92 0.85 -19.95
C LYS A 177 -18.70 0.75 -20.86
N LYS A 178 -17.59 1.40 -20.48
CA LYS A 178 -16.35 1.42 -21.26
C LYS A 178 -15.59 0.11 -21.17
N TYR A 179 -15.57 -0.55 -20.00
CA TYR A 179 -14.67 -1.67 -19.75
C TYR A 179 -15.37 -3.03 -19.59
N TRP A 180 -16.67 -3.10 -19.31
CA TRP A 180 -17.35 -4.38 -19.07
C TRP A 180 -17.21 -5.34 -20.27
N GLY A 181 -16.63 -6.52 -20.05
CA GLY A 181 -16.38 -7.52 -21.10
C GLY A 181 -15.30 -7.13 -22.12
N SER A 182 -14.60 -6.01 -21.93
CA SER A 182 -13.45 -5.63 -22.76
C SER A 182 -12.22 -6.44 -22.34
N SER A 183 -11.62 -7.20 -23.25
CA SER A 183 -10.45 -8.02 -22.92
C SER A 183 -9.21 -7.16 -22.63
N ILE A 184 -9.08 -6.73 -21.38
CA ILE A 184 -7.91 -5.98 -20.89
C ILE A 184 -6.65 -6.83 -21.04
N ALA A 185 -6.78 -8.17 -20.97
CA ALA A 185 -5.69 -9.12 -21.23
C ALA A 185 -5.13 -8.95 -22.63
N GLN A 186 -6.03 -8.86 -23.62
CA GLN A 186 -5.66 -8.68 -25.02
C GLN A 186 -5.12 -7.27 -25.26
N GLU A 187 -5.67 -6.25 -24.60
CA GLU A 187 -5.16 -4.87 -24.70
C GLU A 187 -3.72 -4.77 -24.16
N GLU A 188 -3.44 -5.42 -23.02
CA GLU A 188 -2.10 -5.53 -22.45
C GLU A 188 -1.16 -6.32 -23.36
N GLN A 189 -1.58 -7.50 -23.80
CA GLN A 189 -0.75 -8.35 -24.66
C GLN A 189 -0.46 -7.67 -25.99
N ALA A 190 -1.46 -7.03 -26.62
CA ALA A 190 -1.28 -6.29 -27.86
C ALA A 190 -0.31 -5.12 -27.67
N TRP A 191 -0.29 -4.48 -26.50
CA TRP A 191 0.69 -3.44 -26.22
C TRP A 191 2.11 -4.00 -26.11
N TYR A 192 2.30 -5.12 -25.40
CA TYR A 192 3.61 -5.79 -25.32
C TYR A 192 4.07 -6.28 -26.69
N ASP A 193 3.18 -6.90 -27.47
CA ASP A 193 3.47 -7.39 -28.82
C ASP A 193 3.83 -6.25 -29.79
N ALA A 194 3.14 -5.10 -29.69
CA ALA A 194 3.42 -3.92 -30.51
C ALA A 194 4.73 -3.23 -30.12
N ASN A 195 5.26 -3.51 -28.94
CA ASN A 195 6.48 -2.93 -28.43
C ASN A 195 7.39 -4.07 -27.94
N PRO A 196 7.99 -4.90 -28.80
CA PRO A 196 8.81 -6.04 -28.34
C PRO A 196 10.06 -5.60 -27.55
N GLU A 197 10.58 -4.40 -27.80
CA GLU A 197 11.61 -3.80 -26.92
C GLU A 197 11.08 -3.46 -25.52
N SER A 198 9.75 -3.41 -25.36
CA SER A 198 9.02 -3.31 -24.10
C SER A 198 8.94 -4.61 -23.30
N ASP A 199 9.41 -5.75 -23.81
CA ASP A 199 9.67 -6.90 -22.92
C ASP A 199 10.65 -6.51 -21.79
N HIS A 200 11.43 -5.45 -22.02
CA HIS A 200 12.27 -4.77 -21.03
C HIS A 200 11.64 -3.53 -20.36
N LEU A 201 10.51 -3.02 -20.86
CA LEU A 201 9.76 -1.91 -20.28
C LEU A 201 8.62 -2.48 -19.44
N SER A 202 8.70 -2.33 -18.13
CA SER A 202 7.73 -2.94 -17.21
C SER A 202 6.45 -2.11 -17.05
N GLY A 203 5.87 -1.57 -18.13
CA GLY A 203 4.55 -0.94 -18.09
C GLY A 203 4.14 -0.17 -19.35
N PHE A 204 2.91 0.34 -19.38
CA PHE A 204 2.31 1.06 -20.51
C PHE A 204 1.45 2.26 -20.09
N PRO A 205 1.33 3.30 -20.96
CA PRO A 205 0.52 4.46 -20.66
C PRO A 205 -0.97 4.15 -20.83
N PHE A 206 -1.77 4.54 -19.85
CA PHE A 206 -3.21 4.28 -19.87
C PHE A 206 -4.05 5.53 -19.60
N LYS A 207 -4.96 5.83 -20.52
CA LYS A 207 -5.91 6.94 -20.40
C LYS A 207 -7.29 6.39 -20.04
N ILE A 208 -7.70 6.58 -18.78
CA ILE A 208 -9.07 6.26 -18.35
C ILE A 208 -10.07 7.08 -19.17
N GLY A 209 -9.80 8.39 -19.35
CA GLY A 209 -10.65 9.26 -20.15
C GLY A 209 -12.08 9.39 -19.62
N ILE A 210 -12.28 9.14 -18.32
CA ILE A 210 -13.57 9.26 -17.65
C ILE A 210 -13.47 10.38 -16.62
N PRO A 211 -14.29 11.44 -16.76
CA PRO A 211 -14.36 12.50 -15.77
C PRO A 211 -14.60 11.92 -14.37
N ASN A 212 -13.92 12.47 -13.37
CA ASN A 212 -14.07 12.14 -11.94
C ASN A 212 -13.47 10.81 -11.44
N ILE A 213 -12.93 9.95 -12.33
CA ILE A 213 -12.11 8.79 -11.93
C ILE A 213 -10.63 9.10 -12.01
N SER A 214 -10.13 9.43 -13.20
CA SER A 214 -8.80 10.01 -13.37
C SER A 214 -8.78 10.91 -14.61
N ARG A 215 -8.34 12.15 -14.42
CA ARG A 215 -8.09 13.08 -15.53
C ARG A 215 -6.71 12.86 -16.15
N GLU A 216 -5.76 12.43 -15.34
CA GLU A 216 -4.40 12.19 -15.79
C GLU A 216 -4.26 10.75 -16.29
N PRO A 217 -3.47 10.53 -17.35
CA PRO A 217 -3.09 9.18 -17.72
C PRO A 217 -2.32 8.52 -16.56
N ILE A 218 -2.53 7.23 -16.36
CA ILE A 218 -1.87 6.41 -15.35
C ILE A 218 -0.87 5.52 -16.08
N TRP A 219 0.30 5.32 -15.50
CA TRP A 219 1.25 4.32 -16.01
C TRP A 219 0.92 2.95 -15.39
N ILE A 220 0.45 2.00 -16.19
CA ILE A 220 0.14 0.65 -15.72
C ILE A 220 1.41 -0.17 -15.78
N ARG A 221 1.95 -0.50 -14.60
CA ARG A 221 3.15 -1.32 -14.50
C ARG A 221 2.81 -2.79 -14.79
N ARG A 222 3.76 -3.52 -15.39
CA ARG A 222 3.74 -4.98 -15.49
C ARG A 222 3.54 -5.63 -14.13
N GLU A 223 4.10 -5.03 -13.09
CA GLU A 223 3.91 -5.44 -11.70
C GLU A 223 2.42 -5.46 -11.29
N TYR A 224 1.57 -4.58 -11.80
CA TYR A 224 0.14 -4.56 -11.44
C TYR A 224 -0.56 -5.82 -11.94
N ALA A 225 -0.28 -6.22 -13.19
CA ALA A 225 -0.78 -7.45 -13.79
C ALA A 225 -0.25 -8.69 -13.05
N GLN A 226 1.03 -8.68 -12.66
CA GLN A 226 1.61 -9.78 -11.90
C GLN A 226 0.98 -9.93 -10.50
N ILE A 227 0.75 -8.82 -9.80
CA ILE A 227 0.04 -8.81 -8.51
C ILE A 227 -1.40 -9.30 -8.68
N TYR A 228 -2.11 -8.85 -9.71
CA TYR A 228 -3.47 -9.31 -10.01
C TYR A 228 -3.51 -10.83 -10.24
N ASN A 229 -2.61 -11.35 -11.08
CA ASN A 229 -2.53 -12.79 -11.35
C ASN A 229 -2.19 -13.61 -10.09
N TYR A 230 -1.28 -13.11 -9.26
CA TYR A 230 -0.94 -13.73 -7.98
C TYR A 230 -2.16 -13.79 -7.04
N LEU A 231 -2.91 -12.69 -6.93
CA LEU A 231 -4.11 -12.62 -6.12
C LEU A 231 -5.23 -13.53 -6.66
N GLU A 232 -5.34 -13.66 -7.98
CA GLU A 232 -6.28 -14.59 -8.63
C GLU A 232 -5.94 -16.05 -8.36
N GLU A 233 -4.66 -16.41 -8.42
CA GLU A 233 -4.20 -17.75 -8.03
C GLU A 233 -4.48 -18.02 -6.56
N PHE A 234 -4.11 -17.09 -5.67
CA PHE A 234 -4.36 -17.18 -4.24
C PHE A 234 -5.86 -17.36 -3.94
N TYR A 235 -6.72 -16.56 -4.56
CA TYR A 235 -8.16 -16.63 -4.48
C TYR A 235 -8.70 -18.01 -4.91
N ARG A 236 -8.28 -18.50 -6.08
CA ARG A 236 -8.70 -19.82 -6.59
C ARG A 236 -8.26 -20.96 -5.67
N SER A 237 -7.01 -20.94 -5.22
CA SER A 237 -6.49 -21.95 -4.30
C SER A 237 -7.19 -21.92 -2.95
N ALA A 238 -7.58 -20.75 -2.45
CA ALA A 238 -8.34 -20.63 -1.22
C ALA A 238 -9.76 -21.20 -1.36
N ILE A 239 -10.48 -20.85 -2.44
CA ILE A 239 -11.82 -21.40 -2.71
C ILE A 239 -11.80 -22.91 -2.89
N GLN A 240 -10.78 -23.48 -3.54
CA GLN A 240 -10.63 -24.93 -3.69
C GLN A 240 -10.39 -25.65 -2.35
N ARG A 241 -9.72 -24.98 -1.39
CA ARG A 241 -9.44 -25.53 -0.06
C ARG A 241 -10.61 -25.40 0.90
N SER A 242 -11.46 -24.38 0.74
CA SER A 242 -12.52 -24.10 1.70
C SER A 242 -13.61 -25.18 1.65
N PRO A 243 -13.92 -25.84 2.78
CA PRO A 243 -15.16 -26.59 2.91
C PRO A 243 -16.35 -25.61 2.77
N LYS A 244 -17.49 -26.14 2.32
CA LYS A 244 -18.69 -25.41 1.87
C LYS A 244 -19.37 -24.49 2.90
N ASP A 245 -18.79 -24.31 4.08
CA ASP A 245 -19.47 -23.77 5.27
C ASP A 245 -19.31 -22.26 5.45
N GLY A 246 -18.75 -21.54 4.49
CA GLY A 246 -18.80 -20.07 4.49
C GLY A 246 -18.14 -19.43 5.71
N GLU A 247 -17.01 -19.94 6.20
CA GLU A 247 -16.27 -19.29 7.30
C GLU A 247 -14.96 -18.62 6.83
N MET A 248 -14.69 -18.59 5.52
CA MET A 248 -13.42 -18.07 5.01
C MET A 248 -13.52 -16.59 4.63
N CYS A 249 -12.92 -15.72 5.43
CA CYS A 249 -12.70 -14.32 5.10
C CYS A 249 -11.29 -14.14 4.52
N LEU A 250 -11.21 -13.96 3.20
CA LEU A 250 -9.95 -13.75 2.50
C LEU A 250 -9.66 -12.26 2.35
N GLY A 251 -8.37 -11.91 2.33
CA GLY A 251 -8.01 -10.61 1.81
C GLY A 251 -6.54 -10.41 1.50
N ALA A 252 -6.24 -9.21 1.02
CA ALA A 252 -4.90 -8.79 0.76
C ALA A 252 -4.70 -7.29 0.99
N ALA A 253 -3.50 -6.93 1.40
CA ALA A 253 -3.00 -5.57 1.43
C ALA A 253 -1.95 -5.40 0.33
N VAL A 254 -2.19 -4.52 -0.63
CA VAL A 254 -1.21 -4.10 -1.62
C VAL A 254 -0.55 -2.81 -1.13
N THR A 255 0.71 -2.92 -0.71
CA THR A 255 1.45 -1.83 -0.11
C THR A 255 2.77 -1.58 -0.84
N GLY A 256 3.52 -0.56 -0.44
CA GLY A 256 4.79 -0.18 -1.06
C GLY A 256 5.19 1.24 -0.72
N HIS A 257 6.43 1.63 -1.01
CA HIS A 257 6.94 2.95 -0.64
C HIS A 257 6.03 4.10 -1.12
N PRO A 258 5.76 5.13 -0.30
CA PRO A 258 4.93 6.27 -0.72
C PRO A 258 5.40 6.89 -2.05
N GLY A 259 4.44 7.22 -2.92
CA GLY A 259 4.73 7.87 -4.20
C GLY A 259 5.17 6.94 -5.34
N ILE A 260 5.19 5.61 -5.15
CA ILE A 260 5.44 4.63 -6.24
C ILE A 260 4.17 4.20 -6.98
N GLU A 261 3.08 4.96 -6.82
CA GLU A 261 1.77 4.72 -7.42
C GLU A 261 1.01 3.48 -6.91
N THR A 262 1.26 3.05 -5.66
CA THR A 262 0.44 1.99 -5.00
C THR A 262 -1.05 2.30 -5.04
N GLY A 263 -1.43 3.57 -4.83
CA GLY A 263 -2.81 4.04 -4.90
C GLY A 263 -3.45 4.00 -6.30
N SER A 264 -2.68 3.75 -7.37
CA SER A 264 -3.23 3.51 -8.71
C SER A 264 -3.64 2.04 -8.92
N TRP A 265 -3.14 1.11 -8.10
CA TRP A 265 -3.46 -0.30 -8.22
C TRP A 265 -4.95 -0.60 -7.99
N PRO A 266 -5.65 0.02 -6.99
CA PRO A 266 -7.10 -0.10 -6.83
C PRO A 266 -7.93 0.46 -8.00
N ILE A 267 -7.33 1.13 -8.98
CA ILE A 267 -8.02 1.52 -10.22
C ILE A 267 -7.81 0.44 -11.29
N TYR A 268 -6.60 -0.12 -11.36
CA TYR A 268 -6.26 -1.20 -12.28
C TYR A 268 -7.01 -2.50 -11.97
N GLY A 269 -7.06 -2.90 -10.69
CA GLY A 269 -7.69 -4.16 -10.26
C GLY A 269 -9.17 -4.27 -10.66
N PRO A 270 -10.05 -3.32 -10.27
CA PRO A 270 -11.44 -3.33 -10.68
C PRO A 270 -11.59 -3.26 -12.20
N ARG A 271 -10.82 -2.40 -12.88
CA ARG A 271 -10.84 -2.30 -14.36
C ARG A 271 -10.62 -3.68 -14.97
N ARG A 272 -9.60 -4.38 -14.50
CA ARG A 272 -9.24 -5.68 -15.04
C ARG A 272 -10.37 -6.69 -14.84
N ARG A 273 -10.94 -6.73 -13.64
CA ARG A 273 -12.03 -7.64 -13.29
C ARG A 273 -13.31 -7.38 -14.10
N ILE A 274 -13.69 -6.10 -14.22
CA ILE A 274 -14.81 -5.62 -15.03
C ILE A 274 -14.57 -5.93 -16.52
N GLY A 275 -13.33 -5.72 -16.98
CA GLY A 275 -12.83 -6.14 -18.28
C GLY A 275 -13.12 -7.60 -18.63
N GLU A 276 -12.87 -8.47 -17.66
CA GLU A 276 -13.12 -9.91 -17.77
C GLU A 276 -14.62 -10.27 -17.67
N GLY A 277 -15.50 -9.29 -17.49
CA GLY A 277 -16.94 -9.50 -17.29
C GLY A 277 -17.26 -10.15 -15.96
N ILE A 278 -16.36 -10.02 -14.97
CA ILE A 278 -16.50 -10.64 -13.66
C ILE A 278 -16.98 -9.58 -12.65
N PRO A 279 -17.99 -9.90 -11.82
CA PRO A 279 -18.46 -8.98 -10.80
C PRO A 279 -17.35 -8.52 -9.84
N ALA A 280 -17.41 -7.24 -9.47
CA ALA A 280 -16.45 -6.63 -8.57
C ALA A 280 -17.13 -5.57 -7.71
N VAL A 281 -16.66 -5.45 -6.47
CA VAL A 281 -17.02 -4.37 -5.55
C VAL A 281 -15.88 -3.37 -5.51
N TRP A 282 -16.19 -2.07 -5.57
CA TRP A 282 -15.23 -0.99 -5.36
C TRP A 282 -15.73 -0.10 -4.23
N VAL A 283 -14.90 0.08 -3.20
CA VAL A 283 -15.16 0.94 -2.06
C VAL A 283 -14.36 2.22 -2.22
N SER A 284 -15.07 3.33 -2.43
CA SER A 284 -14.48 4.64 -2.66
C SER A 284 -15.35 5.72 -2.03
N LYS A 285 -14.72 6.68 -1.34
CA LYS A 285 -15.40 7.86 -0.75
C LYS A 285 -16.55 7.51 0.19
N GLY A 286 -16.37 6.48 1.04
CA GLY A 286 -17.40 6.03 1.97
C GLY A 286 -18.63 5.39 1.33
N ALA A 287 -18.54 5.01 0.05
CA ALA A 287 -19.60 4.30 -0.68
C ALA A 287 -19.05 2.98 -1.24
N VAL A 288 -19.95 1.99 -1.34
CA VAL A 288 -19.65 0.67 -1.87
C VAL A 288 -20.40 0.52 -3.19
N TYR A 289 -19.67 0.27 -4.27
CA TYR A 289 -20.20 0.16 -5.62
C TYR A 289 -20.04 -1.28 -6.13
N LEU A 290 -21.13 -1.91 -6.54
CA LEU A 290 -21.13 -3.24 -7.14
C LEU A 290 -21.25 -3.11 -8.66
N PHE A 291 -20.26 -3.64 -9.37
CA PHE A 291 -20.23 -3.77 -10.82
C PHE A 291 -20.66 -5.18 -11.21
N VAL A 292 -21.70 -5.27 -12.03
CA VAL A 292 -22.30 -6.51 -12.55
C VAL A 292 -22.71 -6.32 -14.00
N HIS A 293 -23.18 -7.37 -14.68
CA HIS A 293 -23.55 -7.29 -16.09
C HIS A 293 -24.50 -6.13 -16.42
N GLU A 294 -25.51 -5.90 -15.58
CA GLU A 294 -26.55 -4.91 -15.78
C GLU A 294 -26.08 -3.47 -15.58
N GLY A 295 -24.97 -3.25 -14.86
CA GLY A 295 -24.46 -1.92 -14.57
C GLY A 295 -23.74 -1.80 -13.23
N VAL A 296 -23.85 -0.60 -12.65
CA VAL A 296 -23.25 -0.25 -11.35
C VAL A 296 -24.34 0.10 -10.36
N PHE A 297 -24.25 -0.48 -9.17
CA PHE A 297 -25.22 -0.29 -8.09
C PHE A 297 -24.50 0.18 -6.82
N THR A 298 -25.12 1.08 -6.06
CA THR A 298 -24.60 1.48 -4.75
C THR A 298 -25.19 0.58 -3.67
N MET A 299 -24.35 0.11 -2.75
CA MET A 299 -24.80 -0.69 -1.62
C MET A 299 -25.72 0.15 -0.71
N PRO A 300 -26.86 -0.38 -0.26
CA PRO A 300 -27.72 0.32 0.69
C PRO A 300 -27.01 0.57 2.02
N LYS A 301 -27.10 1.78 2.58
CA LYS A 301 -26.43 2.18 3.85
C LYS A 301 -26.80 1.34 5.08
N LEU A 302 -27.90 0.60 5.03
CA LEU A 302 -28.45 -0.20 6.15
C LEU A 302 -28.34 -1.71 5.90
N GLY A 303 -27.56 -2.11 4.90
CA GLY A 303 -27.48 -3.50 4.47
C GLY A 303 -26.47 -4.33 5.28
N PRO A 304 -26.88 -5.47 5.88
CA PRO A 304 -25.91 -6.43 6.42
C PRO A 304 -25.06 -6.98 5.26
N THR A 305 -23.75 -7.23 5.43
CA THR A 305 -22.88 -7.61 4.29
C THR A 305 -23.16 -8.99 3.69
N ASN A 306 -24.32 -9.63 3.99
CA ASN A 306 -24.69 -10.98 3.42
C ASN A 306 -25.38 -10.78 2.15
N MET A 307 -25.17 -9.62 1.56
CA MET A 307 -25.81 -9.32 0.32
C MET A 307 -25.26 -10.22 -0.77
N PHE A 308 -24.06 -10.80 -0.61
CA PHE A 308 -23.42 -11.62 -1.65
C PHE A 308 -23.71 -13.11 -1.45
N GLU A 309 -24.23 -13.76 -2.50
CA GLU A 309 -24.40 -15.22 -2.62
C GLU A 309 -23.15 -15.92 -3.14
N GLN A 310 -22.23 -15.16 -3.74
CA GLN A 310 -20.96 -15.65 -4.25
C GLN A 310 -19.80 -14.79 -3.77
N MET A 311 -18.64 -15.43 -3.62
CA MET A 311 -17.40 -14.74 -3.27
C MET A 311 -17.06 -13.68 -4.33
N THR A 312 -17.01 -12.42 -3.92
CA THR A 312 -16.80 -11.28 -4.83
C THR A 312 -15.57 -10.48 -4.40
N TRP A 313 -14.77 -10.03 -5.37
CA TRP A 313 -13.60 -9.21 -5.09
C TRP A 313 -14.02 -7.81 -4.67
N ALA A 314 -13.53 -7.32 -3.54
CA ALA A 314 -13.78 -5.97 -3.05
C ALA A 314 -12.49 -5.17 -3.02
N PHE A 315 -12.40 -4.14 -3.85
CA PHE A 315 -11.25 -3.25 -3.94
C PHE A 315 -11.48 -2.01 -3.06
N VAL A 316 -10.58 -1.75 -2.12
CA VAL A 316 -10.70 -0.63 -1.16
C VAL A 316 -9.65 0.43 -1.46
N ASP A 317 -10.11 1.67 -1.64
CA ASP A 317 -9.23 2.82 -1.85
C ASP A 317 -8.35 3.10 -0.62
N PRO A 318 -7.10 3.56 -0.82
CA PRO A 318 -6.12 3.69 0.26
C PRO A 318 -6.46 4.72 1.33
N VAL A 319 -7.26 5.74 0.99
CA VAL A 319 -7.69 6.77 1.93
C VAL A 319 -8.71 6.23 2.95
N TRP A 320 -9.44 5.19 2.58
CA TRP A 320 -10.60 4.68 3.32
C TRP A 320 -10.34 3.34 3.99
N PHE A 321 -9.15 2.80 3.78
CA PHE A 321 -8.77 1.49 4.24
C PHE A 321 -8.75 1.34 5.78
N MET A 322 -8.59 2.43 6.53
CA MET A 322 -8.61 2.40 8.01
C MET A 322 -9.96 2.73 8.65
N THR A 323 -10.89 3.37 7.94
CA THR A 323 -12.15 3.86 8.55
C THR A 323 -13.40 3.18 8.00
N ASP A 324 -13.32 2.61 6.80
CA ASP A 324 -14.49 2.15 6.05
C ASP A 324 -14.46 0.64 5.79
N VAL A 325 -13.47 -0.07 6.35
CA VAL A 325 -13.34 -1.52 6.19
C VAL A 325 -14.18 -2.28 7.21
N ASP A 326 -14.35 -1.75 8.42
CA ASP A 326 -15.11 -2.39 9.50
C ASP A 326 -16.53 -2.79 9.06
N PRO A 327 -17.31 -1.93 8.36
CA PRO A 327 -18.62 -2.32 7.88
C PRO A 327 -18.60 -3.45 6.84
N LEU A 328 -17.51 -3.63 6.11
CA LEU A 328 -17.34 -4.74 5.14
C LEU A 328 -16.97 -6.04 5.84
N VAL A 329 -16.29 -5.92 6.99
CA VAL A 329 -15.60 -7.00 7.68
C VAL A 329 -16.44 -7.64 8.78
N ASP A 330 -17.24 -6.85 9.50
CA ASP A 330 -17.99 -7.31 10.69
C ASP A 330 -19.01 -8.42 10.42
N ASP A 331 -19.51 -8.53 9.18
CA ASP A 331 -20.71 -9.31 8.92
C ASP A 331 -20.49 -10.57 8.05
N LYS A 332 -19.50 -10.74 7.12
CA LYS A 332 -19.51 -11.93 6.22
C LYS A 332 -18.28 -12.53 5.50
N PRO A 333 -18.45 -13.80 5.03
CA PRO A 333 -17.47 -14.70 4.40
C PRO A 333 -17.47 -14.74 2.85
N HIS A 334 -18.10 -13.77 2.17
CA HIS A 334 -18.24 -13.79 0.70
C HIS A 334 -17.60 -12.59 0.00
N LEU A 335 -16.68 -11.91 0.67
CA LEU A 335 -15.83 -10.90 0.05
C LEU A 335 -14.37 -11.34 0.12
N PHE A 336 -13.67 -11.14 -0.99
CA PHE A 336 -12.21 -11.13 -1.01
C PHE A 336 -11.75 -9.67 -0.98
N ILE A 337 -11.39 -9.18 0.21
CA ILE A 337 -11.10 -7.77 0.44
C ILE A 337 -9.65 -7.47 0.07
N ILE A 338 -9.45 -6.57 -0.90
CA ILE A 338 -8.13 -6.15 -1.34
C ILE A 338 -8.06 -4.63 -1.21
N GLY A 339 -7.19 -4.13 -0.34
CA GLY A 339 -6.97 -2.69 -0.26
C GLY A 339 -5.54 -2.31 -0.53
N SER A 340 -5.37 -1.09 -1.04
CA SER A 340 -4.06 -0.47 -1.09
C SER A 340 -3.81 0.31 0.20
N CYS A 341 -2.59 0.29 0.70
CA CYS A 341 -2.26 0.96 1.96
C CYS A 341 -0.80 1.39 2.01
N TYR A 342 -0.50 2.29 2.94
CA TYR A 342 0.87 2.63 3.31
C TYR A 342 1.57 1.43 3.95
N PRO A 343 2.88 1.24 3.74
CA PRO A 343 3.65 0.15 4.34
C PRO A 343 3.84 0.40 5.84
N ALA A 344 2.75 0.30 6.60
CA ALA A 344 2.69 0.38 8.05
C ALA A 344 1.85 -0.80 8.50
N ARG A 345 2.29 -1.56 9.50
CA ARG A 345 1.42 -2.63 10.01
C ARG A 345 0.10 -2.07 10.49
N ASP A 346 0.11 -0.92 11.15
CA ASP A 346 -1.10 -0.26 11.63
C ASP A 346 -2.10 0.07 10.51
N SER A 347 -1.63 0.20 9.27
CA SER A 347 -2.52 0.43 8.14
C SER A 347 -3.38 -0.78 7.81
N TRP A 348 -2.95 -2.01 8.09
CA TRP A 348 -3.69 -3.24 7.74
C TRP A 348 -3.85 -4.24 8.89
N SER A 349 -3.35 -3.94 10.09
CA SER A 349 -3.41 -4.82 11.26
C SER A 349 -4.85 -5.19 11.59
N HIS A 350 -5.74 -4.20 11.57
CA HIS A 350 -7.17 -4.42 11.80
C HIS A 350 -7.75 -5.49 10.85
N MET A 351 -7.43 -5.41 9.55
CA MET A 351 -7.85 -6.46 8.62
C MET A 351 -7.18 -7.80 8.89
N ALA A 352 -5.90 -7.80 9.25
CA ALA A 352 -5.19 -9.04 9.57
C ALA A 352 -5.78 -9.73 10.81
N ASP A 353 -6.37 -8.97 11.73
CA ASP A 353 -7.02 -9.48 12.93
C ASP A 353 -8.40 -10.10 12.63
N VAL A 354 -9.10 -9.64 11.58
CA VAL A 354 -10.44 -10.15 11.26
C VAL A 354 -10.46 -11.16 10.10
N LEU A 355 -9.54 -11.06 9.14
CA LEU A 355 -9.46 -11.96 7.99
C LEU A 355 -8.72 -13.26 8.36
N THR A 356 -9.26 -14.40 7.92
CA THR A 356 -8.71 -15.72 8.28
C THR A 356 -7.46 -16.09 7.46
N ASP A 357 -7.33 -15.60 6.23
CA ASP A 357 -6.12 -15.75 5.41
C ASP A 357 -5.87 -14.45 4.62
N MET A 358 -5.01 -13.59 5.18
CA MET A 358 -4.63 -12.32 4.59
C MET A 358 -3.22 -12.38 3.99
N LYS A 359 -3.04 -11.83 2.78
CA LYS A 359 -1.71 -11.64 2.16
C LYS A 359 -1.30 -10.18 2.16
N VAL A 360 -0.08 -9.89 2.60
CA VAL A 360 0.53 -8.56 2.42
C VAL A 360 1.50 -8.63 1.24
N ILE A 361 1.24 -7.81 0.23
CA ILE A 361 1.97 -7.74 -1.04
C ILE A 361 2.67 -6.39 -1.11
N VAL A 362 3.99 -6.39 -1.26
CA VAL A 362 4.78 -5.14 -1.23
C VAL A 362 5.33 -4.82 -2.60
N MET A 363 4.84 -3.77 -3.25
CA MET A 363 5.26 -3.29 -4.56
C MET A 363 6.72 -2.82 -4.57
N ASN A 364 7.43 -3.14 -5.65
CA ASN A 364 8.80 -2.71 -5.85
C ASN A 364 8.85 -1.22 -6.22
N PRO A 365 9.90 -0.48 -5.78
CA PRO A 365 10.19 0.84 -6.30
C PRO A 365 10.40 0.79 -7.81
N TRP A 366 10.23 1.92 -8.48
CA TRP A 366 10.32 1.96 -9.93
C TRP A 366 11.77 1.79 -10.40
N SER A 367 11.98 1.00 -11.45
CA SER A 367 13.28 1.00 -12.11
C SER A 367 13.51 2.34 -12.85
N ARG A 368 14.78 2.71 -13.06
CA ARG A 368 15.12 3.88 -13.91
C ARG A 368 14.46 3.80 -15.28
N ARG A 369 14.37 2.59 -15.85
CA ARG A 369 13.72 2.35 -17.15
C ARG A 369 12.22 2.64 -17.10
N GLU A 370 11.53 2.25 -16.03
CA GLU A 370 10.10 2.59 -15.82
C GLU A 370 9.91 4.10 -15.75
N ILE A 371 10.77 4.78 -14.98
CA ILE A 371 10.71 6.23 -14.84
C ILE A 371 10.91 6.91 -16.20
N HIS A 372 11.89 6.48 -16.99
CA HIS A 372 12.14 7.03 -18.33
C HIS A 372 10.96 6.78 -19.27
N ALA A 373 10.43 5.56 -19.28
CA ALA A 373 9.31 5.18 -20.13
C ALA A 373 8.06 6.01 -19.82
N ALA A 374 7.72 6.17 -18.55
CA ALA A 374 6.58 6.97 -18.13
C ALA A 374 6.81 8.48 -18.31
N ALA A 375 8.06 8.97 -18.31
CA ALA A 375 8.34 10.39 -18.48
C ALA A 375 7.75 10.96 -19.79
N HIS A 376 7.75 10.17 -20.87
CA HIS A 376 7.13 10.56 -22.15
C HIS A 376 5.61 10.79 -22.07
N GLN A 377 4.93 10.22 -21.07
CA GLN A 377 3.52 10.47 -20.84
C GLN A 377 3.27 11.79 -20.10
N TYR A 378 4.20 12.19 -19.24
CA TYR A 378 4.07 13.38 -18.40
C TYR A 378 4.69 14.64 -19.02
N PHE A 379 5.62 14.49 -19.97
CA PHE A 379 6.33 15.60 -20.60
C PHE A 379 6.42 15.39 -22.11
N GLU A 380 6.16 16.45 -22.88
CA GLU A 380 6.32 16.43 -24.35
C GLU A 380 7.79 16.18 -24.75
N LYS A 381 8.74 16.74 -23.98
CA LYS A 381 10.18 16.56 -24.14
C LYS A 381 10.81 16.34 -22.76
N PRO A 382 10.91 15.08 -22.29
CA PRO A 382 11.51 14.78 -21.00
C PRO A 382 12.99 15.19 -20.93
N ASP A 383 13.39 15.82 -19.83
CA ASP A 383 14.81 16.04 -19.51
C ASP A 383 15.35 14.84 -18.73
N PHE A 384 15.81 13.82 -19.45
CA PHE A 384 16.30 12.58 -18.84
C PHE A 384 17.51 12.78 -17.92
N LEU A 385 18.36 13.79 -18.19
CA LEU A 385 19.53 14.05 -17.35
C LEU A 385 19.10 14.55 -15.97
N SER A 386 18.13 15.48 -15.93
CA SER A 386 17.55 15.95 -14.67
C SER A 386 16.79 14.83 -13.95
N ILE A 387 16.03 14.00 -14.67
CA ILE A 387 15.35 12.83 -14.10
C ILE A 387 16.35 11.87 -13.46
N ASP A 388 17.43 11.55 -14.17
CA ASP A 388 18.47 10.66 -13.68
C ASP A 388 19.16 11.22 -12.43
N THR A 389 19.44 12.51 -12.44
CA THR A 389 20.01 13.20 -11.28
C THR A 389 19.07 13.11 -10.06
N ILE A 390 17.77 13.37 -10.25
CA ILE A 390 16.77 13.27 -9.18
C ILE A 390 16.62 11.82 -8.70
N TYR A 391 16.62 10.86 -9.62
CA TYR A 391 16.55 9.43 -9.31
C TYR A 391 17.75 9.00 -8.44
N ASP A 392 18.95 9.45 -8.78
CA ASP A 392 20.19 9.11 -8.08
C ASP A 392 20.34 9.82 -6.73
N GLU A 393 19.78 11.03 -6.59
CA GLU A 393 19.83 11.79 -5.34
C GLU A 393 18.71 11.38 -4.37
N LEU A 394 17.46 11.33 -4.87
CA LEU A 394 16.23 11.28 -4.08
C LEU A 394 15.43 9.98 -4.27
N GLY A 395 15.80 9.16 -5.25
CA GLY A 395 15.30 7.80 -5.38
C GLY A 395 14.33 7.51 -6.52
N PRO A 396 14.03 6.21 -6.71
CA PRO A 396 13.08 5.65 -7.67
C PRO A 396 11.60 5.93 -7.35
N VAL A 397 11.26 7.18 -7.01
CA VAL A 397 9.90 7.58 -6.67
C VAL A 397 9.36 8.50 -7.78
N PRO A 398 8.44 8.01 -8.64
CA PRO A 398 7.86 8.78 -9.76
C PRO A 398 7.31 10.12 -9.32
N TYR A 399 6.61 10.15 -8.18
CA TYR A 399 6.07 11.39 -7.62
C TYR A 399 7.16 12.45 -7.40
N ILE A 400 8.34 12.03 -6.94
CA ILE A 400 9.50 12.91 -6.76
C ILE A 400 10.13 13.24 -8.12
N CYS A 401 10.42 12.24 -8.94
CA CYS A 401 11.09 12.40 -10.24
C CYS A 401 10.32 13.36 -11.17
N PHE A 402 9.00 13.22 -11.25
CA PHE A 402 8.16 14.05 -12.11
C PHE A 402 7.69 15.32 -11.42
N GLY A 403 7.40 15.27 -10.11
CA GLY A 403 6.97 16.43 -9.32
C GLY A 403 8.06 17.50 -9.23
N ALA A 404 9.32 17.10 -9.02
CA ALA A 404 10.46 17.99 -8.95
C ALA A 404 10.72 18.75 -10.27
N LEU A 405 10.44 18.13 -11.42
CA LEU A 405 10.54 18.80 -12.73
C LEU A 405 9.40 19.80 -12.96
N LYS A 406 8.21 19.52 -12.43
CA LYS A 406 7.05 20.42 -12.52
C LYS A 406 7.16 21.58 -11.53
N ASP A 407 7.75 21.35 -10.35
CA ASP A 407 7.96 22.34 -9.29
C ASP A 407 9.41 22.29 -8.77
N PRO A 408 10.32 23.15 -9.29
CA PRO A 408 11.69 23.24 -8.80
C PRO A 408 11.80 23.57 -7.30
N GLN A 409 10.80 24.23 -6.70
CA GLN A 409 10.82 24.51 -5.25
C GLN A 409 10.54 23.25 -4.42
N MET A 410 9.77 22.30 -4.95
CA MET A 410 9.61 20.97 -4.35
C MET A 410 10.96 20.25 -4.29
N LEU A 411 11.74 20.27 -5.38
CA LEU A 411 13.08 19.65 -5.41
C LEU A 411 13.99 20.22 -4.32
N GLU A 412 14.04 21.54 -4.21
CA GLU A 412 14.87 22.21 -3.21
C GLU A 412 14.40 21.94 -1.78
N ARG A 413 13.08 21.83 -1.55
CA ARG A 413 12.53 21.42 -0.25
C ARG A 413 12.91 19.98 0.10
N LEU A 414 12.85 19.06 -0.87
CA LEU A 414 13.23 17.66 -0.69
C LEU A 414 14.73 17.51 -0.44
N ARG A 415 15.58 18.20 -1.21
CA ARG A 415 17.04 18.22 -0.98
C ARG A 415 17.38 18.72 0.43
N ARG A 416 16.81 19.86 0.86
CA ARG A 416 16.98 20.35 2.22
C ARG A 416 16.43 19.41 3.28
N TYR A 417 15.38 18.64 2.96
CA TYR A 417 14.87 17.64 3.89
C TYR A 417 15.83 16.45 3.99
N VAL A 418 16.27 15.87 2.87
CA VAL A 418 17.28 14.79 2.83
C VAL A 418 18.59 15.21 3.50
N GLN A 419 19.08 16.42 3.24
CA GLN A 419 20.24 16.98 3.92
C GLN A 419 20.01 17.14 5.42
N ARG A 420 18.85 17.66 5.86
CA ARG A 420 18.56 17.82 7.29
C ARG A 420 18.53 16.48 8.01
N ILE A 421 17.83 15.49 7.45
CA ILE A 421 17.75 14.18 8.06
C ILE A 421 19.15 13.55 8.11
N THR A 422 19.92 13.59 7.01
CA THR A 422 21.24 12.95 6.94
C THR A 422 22.28 13.65 7.81
N VAL A 423 22.35 14.98 7.83
CA VAL A 423 23.41 15.74 8.55
C VAL A 423 23.15 15.85 10.05
N LYS A 424 21.90 16.06 10.49
CA LYS A 424 21.62 16.43 11.89
C LYS A 424 21.54 15.25 12.87
N SER A 425 21.91 14.04 12.45
CA SER A 425 21.75 12.81 13.24
C SER A 425 20.32 12.54 13.76
N GLU A 426 19.32 13.35 13.35
CA GLU A 426 17.89 13.10 13.58
C GLU A 426 17.45 11.76 12.96
N TRP A 427 18.28 11.24 12.06
CA TRP A 427 18.19 9.93 11.42
C TRP A 427 18.07 8.76 12.40
N LEU A 428 18.72 8.82 13.57
CA LEU A 428 18.77 7.71 14.52
C LEU A 428 18.56 8.16 15.97
N PRO A 429 17.31 8.27 16.45
CA PRO A 429 17.04 7.83 17.80
C PRO A 429 17.32 6.33 17.79
N VAL A 430 18.47 5.91 18.31
CA VAL A 430 18.83 4.49 18.46
C VAL A 430 17.71 3.73 19.22
N GLU A 431 16.91 4.46 20.01
CA GLU A 431 15.70 3.96 20.65
C GLU A 431 14.64 3.43 19.68
N LEU A 432 14.60 3.91 18.42
CA LEU A 432 13.70 3.43 17.36
C LEU A 432 14.20 2.14 16.68
N PHE A 433 15.34 1.57 17.10
CA PHE A 433 15.87 0.30 16.58
C PHE A 433 15.92 -0.79 17.64
N ARG A 434 15.20 -0.61 18.75
CA ARG A 434 15.19 -1.60 19.83
C ARG A 434 14.74 -2.98 19.29
N PRO A 435 15.41 -4.08 19.68
CA PRO A 435 15.10 -5.45 19.22
C PRO A 435 13.67 -5.95 19.47
N SER A 436 12.84 -5.18 20.21
CA SER A 436 11.41 -5.46 20.36
C SER A 436 10.60 -5.16 19.11
N LEU A 437 11.19 -4.52 18.10
CA LEU A 437 10.51 -4.15 16.88
C LEU A 437 10.23 -5.40 16.05
N GLY A 438 8.96 -5.76 15.95
CA GLY A 438 8.55 -6.81 15.03
C GLY A 438 8.87 -6.42 13.58
N GLN A 439 8.78 -7.39 12.66
CA GLN A 439 8.84 -7.14 11.21
C GLN A 439 7.83 -6.05 10.77
N SER A 440 6.82 -5.81 11.59
CA SER A 440 5.84 -4.74 11.50
C SER A 440 6.36 -3.33 11.70
N ASP A 441 7.19 -3.12 12.71
CA ASP A 441 7.56 -1.78 13.15
C ASP A 441 8.70 -1.24 12.27
N LEU A 442 9.40 -2.15 11.59
CA LEU A 442 10.32 -1.87 10.49
C LEU A 442 9.61 -1.22 9.28
N LEU A 443 8.33 -1.50 9.06
CA LEU A 443 7.54 -0.90 7.98
C LEU A 443 7.18 0.55 8.33
N ASP A 444 6.78 0.79 9.58
CA ASP A 444 6.48 2.15 10.09
C ASP A 444 7.72 3.07 10.00
N PHE A 445 8.92 2.53 10.21
CA PHE A 445 10.18 3.26 10.03
C PHE A 445 10.35 3.83 8.61
N CYS A 446 9.92 3.08 7.58
CA CYS A 446 10.04 3.48 6.17
C CYS A 446 9.02 4.56 5.76
N LEU A 447 7.98 4.79 6.55
CA LEU A 447 6.93 5.76 6.26
C LEU A 447 7.21 7.16 6.78
N ILE A 448 7.83 7.24 7.95
CA ILE A 448 8.06 8.50 8.64
C ILE A 448 9.28 9.22 8.05
N ARG A 449 10.18 8.47 7.38
CA ARG A 449 11.49 8.99 6.98
C ARG A 449 11.85 8.52 5.55
N PRO A 450 12.23 9.42 4.63
CA PRO A 450 12.54 9.11 3.23
C PRO A 450 13.79 8.30 2.88
N PRO A 451 14.75 7.99 3.78
CA PRO A 451 16.03 7.56 3.26
C PRO A 451 16.05 6.09 2.86
N CYS A 452 14.95 5.36 3.04
CA CYS A 452 14.91 3.93 2.84
C CYS A 452 13.73 3.57 1.93
N LEU A 453 13.92 2.55 1.11
CA LEU A 453 12.89 1.91 0.31
C LEU A 453 12.63 0.51 0.85
N LEU A 454 11.39 0.09 0.68
CA LEU A 454 11.04 -1.32 0.73
C LEU A 454 11.18 -1.89 -0.67
N LYS A 455 11.90 -3.00 -0.80
CA LYS A 455 12.13 -3.68 -2.07
C LYS A 455 11.99 -5.18 -1.89
N ARG A 456 11.34 -5.88 -2.81
CA ARG A 456 11.29 -7.34 -2.84
C ARG A 456 12.54 -7.94 -3.46
N PHE A 457 12.92 -9.12 -2.99
CA PHE A 457 13.90 -9.99 -3.63
C PHE A 457 13.25 -10.79 -4.77
N GLU A 458 13.58 -10.43 -6.01
CA GLU A 458 13.01 -11.05 -7.22
C GLU A 458 13.33 -12.55 -7.36
N GLU A 459 14.49 -12.99 -6.86
CA GLU A 459 15.00 -14.36 -7.02
C GLU A 459 14.08 -15.45 -6.45
N ARG A 460 13.12 -15.11 -5.58
CA ARG A 460 12.24 -16.08 -4.92
C ARG A 460 10.80 -16.06 -5.41
N GLY A 461 10.45 -15.19 -6.36
CA GLY A 461 9.11 -15.13 -6.98
C GLY A 461 7.92 -14.86 -6.03
N GLY A 462 8.14 -14.69 -4.73
CA GLY A 462 7.08 -14.52 -3.74
C GLY A 462 6.84 -13.06 -3.39
N TYR A 463 5.57 -12.66 -3.31
CA TYR A 463 5.12 -11.29 -2.99
C TYR A 463 5.02 -10.98 -1.49
N GLY A 464 5.21 -11.98 -0.62
CA GLY A 464 5.01 -11.86 0.83
C GLY A 464 6.11 -11.09 1.57
N LEU A 465 5.81 -10.74 2.83
CA LEU A 465 6.70 -9.98 3.73
C LEU A 465 8.07 -10.62 3.95
N ASP A 466 8.14 -11.95 3.87
CA ASP A 466 9.38 -12.71 4.05
C ASP A 466 10.42 -12.43 2.96
N ASN A 467 10.02 -11.82 1.85
CA ASN A 467 10.90 -11.52 0.72
C ASN A 467 11.24 -10.04 0.59
N ILE A 468 11.10 -9.25 1.67
CA ILE A 468 11.37 -7.81 1.64
C ILE A 468 12.77 -7.50 2.16
N ALA A 469 13.38 -6.52 1.50
CA ALA A 469 14.58 -5.79 1.86
C ALA A 469 14.20 -4.40 2.32
N ILE A 470 14.88 -3.91 3.34
CA ILE A 470 14.98 -2.47 3.57
C ILE A 470 16.31 -2.01 3.03
N VAL A 471 16.26 -1.14 2.02
CA VAL A 471 17.43 -0.64 1.31
C VAL A 471 17.47 0.87 1.41
N PRO A 472 18.65 1.50 1.45
CA PRO A 472 18.73 2.94 1.26
C PRO A 472 18.11 3.34 -0.08
N ILE A 473 17.41 4.48 -0.10
CA ILE A 473 16.66 4.95 -1.26
C ILE A 473 17.54 5.20 -2.48
N THR A 474 18.77 5.62 -2.24
CA THR A 474 19.81 5.79 -3.23
C THR A 474 21.16 5.39 -2.65
N GLU A 475 22.14 5.14 -3.52
CA GLU A 475 23.53 4.94 -3.09
C GLU A 475 24.10 6.19 -2.42
N HIS A 476 23.70 7.37 -2.91
CA HIS A 476 24.01 8.63 -2.24
C HIS A 476 23.53 8.62 -0.80
N VAL A 477 22.25 8.30 -0.56
CA VAL A 477 21.71 8.23 0.79
C VAL A 477 22.43 7.16 1.62
N ALA A 478 22.69 5.96 1.09
CA ALA A 478 23.44 4.91 1.79
C ALA A 478 24.80 5.42 2.31
N LEU A 479 25.54 6.13 1.45
CA LEU A 479 26.82 6.72 1.80
C LEU A 479 26.64 7.80 2.87
N GLN A 480 25.69 8.72 2.69
CA GLN A 480 25.41 9.77 3.66
C GLN A 480 25.07 9.19 5.04
N SER A 481 24.23 8.15 5.07
CA SER A 481 23.89 7.44 6.30
C SER A 481 25.13 6.93 7.01
N ALA A 482 26.02 6.26 6.29
CA ALA A 482 27.20 5.67 6.90
C ALA A 482 28.20 6.70 7.39
N LEU A 483 28.39 7.80 6.64
CA LEU A 483 29.24 8.91 7.08
C LEU A 483 28.69 9.56 8.34
N THR A 484 27.38 9.80 8.41
CA THR A 484 26.74 10.31 9.63
C THR A 484 26.87 9.32 10.78
N LEU A 485 26.69 8.02 10.51
CA LEU A 485 26.81 6.95 11.48
C LEU A 485 28.22 6.78 12.04
N GLN A 486 29.28 7.23 11.37
CA GLN A 486 30.64 7.23 11.94
C GLN A 486 30.77 8.10 13.19
N SER A 487 29.90 9.10 13.34
CA SER A 487 29.84 9.92 14.55
C SER A 487 29.07 9.25 15.70
N ALA A 488 28.36 8.14 15.43
CA ALA A 488 27.63 7.40 16.44
C ALA A 488 28.57 6.65 17.38
N GLU A 489 28.10 6.37 18.59
CA GLU A 489 28.86 5.56 19.54
C GLU A 489 28.92 4.11 19.05
N THR A 490 30.06 3.45 19.25
CA THR A 490 30.29 2.10 18.72
C THR A 490 29.23 1.08 19.16
N TRP A 491 28.75 1.16 20.40
CA TRP A 491 27.68 0.27 20.89
C TRP A 491 26.35 0.50 20.17
N GLN A 492 26.06 1.74 19.74
CA GLN A 492 24.85 2.06 18.97
C GLN A 492 24.89 1.41 17.59
N LEU A 493 26.06 1.42 16.93
CA LEU A 493 26.27 0.75 15.64
C LEU A 493 26.12 -0.76 15.76
N ILE A 494 26.60 -1.34 16.88
CA ILE A 494 26.47 -2.77 17.16
C ILE A 494 25.01 -3.14 17.41
N ASP A 495 24.29 -2.39 18.23
CA ASP A 495 22.87 -2.65 18.53
C ASP A 495 22.02 -2.49 17.26
N ALA A 496 22.23 -1.44 16.48
CA ALA A 496 21.55 -1.25 15.21
C ALA A 496 21.88 -2.39 14.22
N PHE A 497 23.15 -2.74 14.05
CA PHE A 497 23.52 -3.88 13.21
C PHE A 497 22.81 -5.17 13.66
N ASN A 498 22.80 -5.48 14.96
CA ASN A 498 22.14 -6.66 15.51
C ASN A 498 20.63 -6.66 15.31
N ALA A 499 19.97 -5.51 15.28
CA ALA A 499 18.56 -5.41 14.98
C ALA A 499 18.24 -5.79 13.52
N PHE A 500 19.13 -5.48 12.57
CA PHE A 500 18.91 -5.75 11.14
C PHE A 500 19.65 -6.98 10.59
N SER A 501 20.63 -7.52 11.31
CA SER A 501 21.48 -8.64 10.89
C SER A 501 20.81 -10.02 10.82
N PRO A 502 19.71 -10.35 11.53
CA PRO A 502 18.99 -11.61 11.32
C PRO A 502 18.55 -11.80 9.87
N HIS A 503 18.42 -10.69 9.15
CA HIS A 503 18.15 -10.67 7.73
C HIS A 503 19.25 -9.92 6.98
N PHE A 504 20.52 -10.03 7.39
CA PHE A 504 21.67 -9.29 6.82
C PHE A 504 21.77 -9.45 5.30
N ALA A 505 21.57 -10.67 4.78
CA ALA A 505 21.55 -10.93 3.34
C ALA A 505 20.42 -10.18 2.61
N ARG A 506 19.40 -9.73 3.35
CA ARG A 506 18.21 -9.04 2.85
C ARG A 506 18.20 -7.54 3.16
N ASN A 507 18.91 -7.09 4.19
CA ASN A 507 18.85 -5.71 4.69
C ASN A 507 20.14 -4.96 4.36
N GLU A 508 20.15 -4.24 3.23
CA GLU A 508 21.31 -3.43 2.81
C GLU A 508 21.66 -2.34 3.85
N ILE A 509 20.67 -1.90 4.64
CA ILE A 509 20.88 -0.96 5.77
C ILE A 509 21.80 -1.55 6.84
N ALA A 510 21.71 -2.86 7.12
CA ALA A 510 22.63 -3.51 8.06
C ALA A 510 24.08 -3.36 7.59
N GLY A 511 24.30 -3.41 6.27
CA GLY A 511 25.59 -3.13 5.66
C GLY A 511 26.08 -1.69 5.89
N CYS A 512 25.18 -0.72 6.02
CA CYS A 512 25.54 0.67 6.33
C CYS A 512 26.07 0.81 7.77
N PHE A 513 25.42 0.18 8.74
CA PHE A 513 25.90 0.14 10.14
C PHE A 513 27.22 -0.61 10.27
N PHE A 514 27.33 -1.76 9.59
CA PHE A 514 28.56 -2.55 9.56
C PHE A 514 29.73 -1.76 8.97
N GLU A 515 29.52 -1.09 7.84
CA GLU A 515 30.56 -0.27 7.22
C GLU A 515 30.97 0.89 8.11
N ALA A 516 30.01 1.64 8.68
CA ALA A 516 30.33 2.73 9.59
C ALA A 516 31.14 2.24 10.80
N TYR A 517 30.78 1.08 11.36
CA TYR A 517 31.53 0.43 12.44
C TYR A 517 32.96 0.11 12.01
N CYS A 518 33.15 -0.59 10.89
CA CYS A 518 34.48 -0.97 10.44
C CYS A 518 35.34 0.26 10.11
N GLN A 519 34.76 1.26 9.45
CA GLN A 519 35.42 2.52 9.18
C GLN A 519 35.87 3.20 10.47
N GLN A 520 35.04 3.27 11.51
CA GLN A 520 35.42 3.80 12.82
C GLN A 520 36.61 3.04 13.42
N GLN A 521 36.57 1.71 13.40
CA GLN A 521 37.68 0.89 13.93
C GLN A 521 38.98 1.07 13.12
N PHE A 522 38.87 1.19 11.80
CA PHE A 522 40.03 1.26 10.90
C PHE A 522 40.73 2.61 10.94
N GLN A 523 40.07 3.67 11.43
CA GLN A 523 40.72 4.95 11.70
C GLN A 523 41.83 4.83 12.75
N ASP A 524 41.64 3.98 13.77
CA ASP A 524 42.60 3.77 14.85
C ASP A 524 43.60 2.66 14.53
N LEU A 525 43.10 1.52 14.03
CA LEU A 525 43.90 0.34 13.74
C LEU A 525 43.22 -0.58 12.73
N VAL A 526 43.86 -0.78 11.57
CA VAL A 526 43.48 -1.83 10.63
C VAL A 526 44.13 -3.14 11.08
N LYS A 527 43.34 -4.00 11.72
CA LYS A 527 43.78 -5.35 12.15
C LYS A 527 42.85 -6.40 11.58
N MET A 528 43.36 -7.20 10.64
CA MET A 528 42.54 -8.15 9.89
C MET A 528 43.31 -9.43 9.59
N GLN A 529 42.61 -10.56 9.58
CA GLN A 529 43.09 -11.80 8.97
C GLN A 529 42.53 -11.86 7.55
N LEU A 530 43.41 -11.94 6.57
CA LEU A 530 43.09 -11.94 5.15
C LEU A 530 43.14 -13.36 4.60
N GLY A 531 41.99 -13.86 4.14
CA GLY A 531 41.89 -15.11 3.41
C GLY A 531 41.81 -14.87 1.90
N ARG A 532 42.40 -15.75 1.09
CA ARG A 532 42.24 -15.70 -0.37
C ARG A 532 40.85 -16.16 -0.78
N MET A 533 40.22 -15.45 -1.70
CA MET A 533 38.98 -15.92 -2.33
C MET A 533 39.28 -17.03 -3.34
N VAL A 534 38.37 -18.00 -3.45
CA VAL A 534 38.50 -19.14 -4.38
C VAL A 534 37.49 -18.97 -5.53
N LEU A 535 37.93 -19.23 -6.76
CA LEU A 535 37.07 -19.22 -7.93
C LEU A 535 36.18 -20.48 -7.94
N VAL A 536 34.87 -20.32 -8.09
CA VAL A 536 33.93 -21.45 -8.15
C VAL A 536 33.71 -21.83 -9.62
N SER A 537 34.45 -22.84 -10.07
CA SER A 537 34.33 -23.58 -11.34
C SER A 537 33.86 -22.79 -12.59
N PRO A 538 34.75 -22.47 -13.55
CA PRO A 538 34.42 -21.77 -14.80
C PRO A 538 33.73 -22.64 -15.85
N LYS A 539 33.11 -23.77 -15.48
CA LYS A 539 32.61 -24.78 -16.43
C LYS A 539 31.31 -24.40 -17.15
N SER A 540 30.69 -23.29 -16.79
CA SER A 540 29.59 -22.71 -17.57
C SER A 540 30.20 -21.81 -18.65
N GLU A 541 29.85 -22.02 -19.92
CA GLU A 541 30.21 -21.12 -21.04
C GLU A 541 29.59 -19.72 -20.90
N GLU A 542 28.83 -19.45 -19.83
CA GLU A 542 28.33 -18.11 -19.52
C GLU A 542 29.46 -17.19 -19.01
N PRO A 543 29.54 -15.94 -19.50
CA PRO A 543 30.63 -14.99 -19.19
C PRO A 543 30.66 -14.47 -17.74
N ASN A 544 29.91 -15.08 -16.81
CA ASN A 544 29.83 -14.66 -15.41
C ASN A 544 30.54 -15.67 -14.50
N THR A 545 31.87 -15.52 -14.35
CA THR A 545 32.65 -16.25 -13.36
C THR A 545 32.28 -15.81 -11.94
N ALA A 546 31.81 -16.74 -11.12
CA ALA A 546 31.49 -16.49 -9.71
C ALA A 546 32.66 -16.90 -8.80
N TYR A 547 32.94 -16.07 -7.80
CA TYR A 547 33.88 -16.33 -6.70
C TYR A 547 33.09 -16.61 -5.42
N SER A 548 33.62 -17.46 -4.54
CA SER A 548 33.02 -17.75 -3.23
C SER A 548 34.08 -17.83 -2.15
N CYS A 549 33.73 -17.46 -0.92
CA CYS A 549 34.59 -17.69 0.24
C CYS A 549 34.07 -18.75 1.23
N HIS A 550 32.91 -19.40 0.98
CA HIS A 550 32.38 -20.47 1.87
C HIS A 550 31.60 -21.61 1.16
N ARG A 551 31.26 -22.62 1.98
CA ARG A 551 30.76 -23.99 1.72
C ARG A 551 29.31 -24.04 1.23
N GLU A 552 29.05 -24.70 0.09
CA GLU A 552 27.74 -25.33 -0.20
C GLU A 552 27.83 -26.27 -1.43
N ARG A 553 27.57 -27.58 -1.21
CA ARG A 553 26.90 -28.60 -2.06
C ARG A 553 27.05 -28.60 -3.60
N LEU A 554 28.12 -28.05 -4.15
CA LEU A 554 28.65 -28.43 -5.47
C LEU A 554 29.79 -29.42 -5.21
N ASN A 555 29.91 -30.53 -5.97
CA ASN A 555 30.85 -31.65 -5.73
C ASN A 555 32.08 -31.24 -4.87
N GLU A 556 31.95 -31.46 -3.55
CA GLU A 556 32.54 -30.63 -2.48
C GLU A 556 34.07 -30.73 -2.36
N SER A 557 34.66 -31.80 -2.90
CA SER A 557 36.07 -32.13 -2.65
C SER A 557 37.06 -31.07 -3.13
N ASP A 558 36.90 -30.57 -4.36
CA ASP A 558 37.91 -29.70 -4.99
C ASP A 558 37.83 -28.25 -4.49
N LEU A 559 36.62 -27.77 -4.20
CA LEU A 559 36.38 -26.47 -3.57
C LEU A 559 36.87 -26.46 -2.13
N GLU A 560 36.57 -27.52 -1.37
CA GLU A 560 37.05 -27.67 -0.01
C GLU A 560 38.59 -27.76 0.01
N THR A 561 39.19 -28.51 -0.91
CA THR A 561 40.66 -28.60 -1.02
C THR A 561 41.29 -27.25 -1.37
N SER A 562 40.72 -26.53 -2.34
CA SER A 562 41.18 -25.20 -2.74
C SER A 562 41.00 -24.18 -1.61
N TRP A 563 39.95 -24.31 -0.81
CA TRP A 563 39.68 -23.46 0.34
C TRP A 563 40.60 -23.77 1.53
N ILE A 564 40.83 -25.04 1.86
CA ILE A 564 41.82 -25.44 2.88
C ILE A 564 43.20 -24.92 2.47
N ALA A 565 43.56 -25.09 1.20
CA ALA A 565 44.79 -24.53 0.65
C ALA A 565 44.82 -23.00 0.80
N ALA A 566 43.76 -22.28 0.41
CA ALA A 566 43.67 -20.82 0.56
C ALA A 566 43.75 -20.35 2.02
N SER A 567 43.10 -21.06 2.94
CA SER A 567 43.05 -20.75 4.37
C SER A 567 44.38 -20.98 5.06
N ASN A 568 45.17 -21.97 4.61
CA ASN A 568 46.54 -22.19 5.08
C ASN A 568 47.49 -21.05 4.68
N HIS A 569 47.10 -20.21 3.72
CA HIS A 569 47.86 -19.02 3.29
C HIS A 569 47.23 -17.72 3.84
N ALA A 570 46.49 -17.78 4.95
CA ALA A 570 45.96 -16.59 5.58
C ALA A 570 47.11 -15.64 5.93
N SER A 571 47.02 -14.39 5.46
CA SER A 571 47.94 -13.32 5.82
C SER A 571 47.32 -12.42 6.88
N HIS A 572 48.15 -11.67 7.59
CA HIS A 572 47.68 -10.69 8.56
C HIS A 572 47.99 -9.30 8.06
N LEU A 573 47.00 -8.42 8.10
CA LEU A 573 47.18 -6.99 7.89
C LEU A 573 47.11 -6.31 9.25
N LEU A 574 48.19 -5.64 9.64
CA LEU A 574 48.29 -4.86 10.86
C LEU A 574 48.89 -3.50 10.53
N VAL A 575 48.03 -2.51 10.34
CA VAL A 575 48.44 -1.15 9.99
C VAL A 575 47.84 -0.18 10.98
N LYS A 576 48.66 0.65 11.60
CA LYS A 576 48.21 1.81 12.36
C LYS A 576 48.24 3.02 11.42
N PRO A 577 47.08 3.55 10.98
CA PRO A 577 47.09 4.73 10.13
C PRO A 577 47.79 5.89 10.82
N THR A 578 48.54 6.65 10.04
CA THR A 578 49.21 7.89 10.48
C THR A 578 48.22 9.04 10.60
N LYS A 579 47.24 9.07 9.70
CA LYS A 579 46.10 9.98 9.67
C LYS A 579 44.97 9.34 8.88
N VAL A 580 43.79 9.93 9.03
CA VAL A 580 42.60 9.64 8.22
C VAL A 580 42.42 10.80 7.24
N GLN A 581 42.16 10.50 5.98
CA GLN A 581 41.94 11.52 4.96
C GLN A 581 40.69 11.21 4.14
N SER A 582 39.77 12.17 4.08
CA SER A 582 38.62 12.05 3.21
C SER A 582 39.01 12.31 1.76
N TYR A 583 38.51 11.48 0.83
CA TYR A 583 38.70 11.65 -0.60
C TYR A 583 37.38 12.02 -1.28
N GLY A 584 37.35 13.20 -1.88
CA GLY A 584 36.19 13.75 -2.58
C GLY A 584 36.59 14.53 -3.81
N ASP A 585 37.48 15.50 -3.56
CA ASP A 585 38.00 16.42 -4.54
C ASP A 585 39.51 16.24 -4.68
N PHE A 586 39.97 15.00 -4.77
CA PHE A 586 41.34 14.77 -5.23
C PHE A 586 41.44 15.34 -6.63
N GLY A 587 42.11 16.50 -6.74
CA GLY A 587 42.51 17.05 -8.01
C GLY A 587 43.39 16.04 -8.74
N GLU A 588 43.40 16.12 -10.07
CA GLU A 588 44.27 15.28 -10.90
C GLU A 588 45.72 15.31 -10.36
N GLY A 589 46.31 14.14 -10.16
CA GLY A 589 47.67 14.01 -9.65
C GLY A 589 47.81 14.08 -8.12
N ALA A 590 46.74 13.96 -7.35
CA ALA A 590 46.81 13.77 -5.90
C ALA A 590 47.78 12.63 -5.55
N VAL A 591 48.64 12.84 -4.55
CA VAL A 591 49.61 11.83 -4.11
C VAL A 591 48.99 11.00 -3.00
N ILE A 592 48.89 9.68 -3.21
CA ILE A 592 48.49 8.72 -2.18
C ILE A 592 49.69 8.45 -1.27
N GLU A 593 49.55 8.79 0.01
CA GLU A 593 50.57 8.66 1.02
C GLU A 593 50.52 7.26 1.68
N PRO A 594 51.68 6.62 1.94
CA PRO A 594 51.73 5.38 2.71
C PRO A 594 51.17 5.53 4.13
N ALA A 595 50.51 4.49 4.61
CA ALA A 595 49.89 4.41 5.93
C ALA A 595 48.88 5.53 6.24
N VAL A 596 48.24 6.12 5.23
CA VAL A 596 47.07 7.01 5.40
C VAL A 596 45.81 6.21 5.09
N TYR A 597 44.84 6.26 6.00
CA TYR A 597 43.54 5.62 5.77
C TYR A 597 42.62 6.57 5.01
N TYR A 598 42.31 6.23 3.77
CA TYR A 598 41.49 7.03 2.88
C TYR A 598 40.03 6.59 2.94
N MET A 599 39.15 7.52 3.26
CA MET A 599 37.71 7.31 3.39
C MET A 599 36.94 8.23 2.44
N PRO A 600 35.78 7.83 1.91
CA PRO A 600 35.02 8.73 1.04
C PRO A 600 34.59 10.01 1.80
N SER A 601 34.60 11.17 1.13
CA SER A 601 34.07 12.41 1.70
C SER A 601 32.54 12.50 1.58
N PHE A 602 31.93 13.36 2.38
CA PHE A 602 30.49 13.65 2.35
C PHE A 602 30.02 14.13 0.97
N ASP A 603 30.82 14.94 0.28
CA ASP A 603 30.47 15.46 -1.05
C ASP A 603 30.66 14.43 -2.18
N ASN A 604 31.24 13.25 -1.87
CA ASN A 604 31.63 12.25 -2.86
C ASN A 604 30.62 11.08 -2.95
N CYS A 605 29.42 11.39 -3.44
CA CYS A 605 28.21 10.57 -3.42
C CYS A 605 28.25 9.14 -4.00
N LEU A 606 29.38 8.67 -4.56
CA LEU A 606 29.43 7.47 -5.42
C LEU A 606 30.57 6.49 -5.12
N ALA A 607 31.41 6.76 -4.10
CA ALA A 607 32.43 5.82 -3.67
C ALA A 607 32.16 5.40 -2.23
N THR A 608 31.91 4.11 -2.00
CA THR A 608 31.69 3.54 -0.65
C THR A 608 32.94 2.87 -0.09
N ASP A 609 33.92 2.57 -0.94
CA ASP A 609 35.06 1.77 -0.55
C ASP A 609 36.09 2.63 0.20
N SER A 610 36.82 2.05 1.14
CA SER A 610 37.95 2.74 1.79
C SER A 610 39.25 2.09 1.34
N PHE A 611 40.39 2.78 1.46
CA PHE A 611 41.66 2.16 1.06
C PHE A 611 42.84 2.66 1.89
N ILE A 612 43.92 1.88 1.86
CA ILE A 612 45.20 2.23 2.49
C ILE A 612 46.34 1.68 1.64
N LEU A 613 47.39 2.50 1.45
CA LEU A 613 48.64 2.07 0.86
C LEU A 613 49.60 1.64 1.98
N HIS A 614 50.04 0.38 1.99
CA HIS A 614 50.94 -0.14 3.01
C HIS A 614 51.94 -1.12 2.39
N ASP A 615 53.23 -0.95 2.69
CA ASP A 615 54.32 -1.79 2.16
C ASP A 615 54.24 -1.98 0.64
N ASP A 616 54.10 -0.87 -0.11
CA ASP A 616 53.96 -0.84 -1.58
C ASP A 616 52.79 -1.70 -2.12
N THR A 617 51.79 -1.94 -1.28
CA THR A 617 50.59 -2.71 -1.59
C THR A 617 49.35 -1.84 -1.33
N LEU A 618 48.50 -1.69 -2.34
CA LEU A 618 47.24 -0.96 -2.21
C LEU A 618 46.15 -1.92 -1.73
N TYR A 619 45.62 -1.70 -0.54
CA TYR A 619 44.48 -2.44 0.01
C TYR A 619 43.20 -1.63 -0.16
N ILE A 620 42.27 -2.14 -0.95
CA ILE A 620 40.93 -1.56 -1.15
C ILE A 620 39.95 -2.39 -0.32
N PHE A 621 39.28 -1.77 0.64
CA PHE A 621 38.27 -2.39 1.49
C PHE A 621 36.87 -2.12 0.94
N GLN A 622 36.20 -3.19 0.52
CA GLN A 622 34.80 -3.15 0.14
C GLN A 622 33.97 -3.78 1.27
N PHE A 623 33.16 -2.97 1.93
CA PHE A 623 32.23 -3.45 2.95
C PHE A 623 30.95 -3.92 2.27
N ARG A 624 30.52 -5.14 2.57
CA ARG A 624 29.38 -5.72 1.86
C ARG A 624 28.08 -5.03 2.25
N ARG A 625 27.61 -4.12 1.40
CA ARG A 625 26.26 -3.51 1.45
C ARG A 625 25.29 -4.11 0.45
N ARG A 626 25.79 -4.57 -0.72
CA ARG A 626 24.99 -4.93 -1.90
C ARG A 626 25.51 -6.18 -2.61
N SER A 627 24.71 -6.69 -3.54
CA SER A 627 25.08 -7.71 -4.54
C SER A 627 25.84 -7.16 -5.76
N ASN A 628 26.17 -5.87 -5.78
CA ASN A 628 27.04 -5.27 -6.81
C ASN A 628 28.52 -5.53 -6.44
N ASN A 629 29.25 -6.19 -7.33
CA ASN A 629 30.48 -6.89 -6.97
C ASN A 629 31.74 -6.26 -7.58
N GLY A 630 31.86 -4.94 -7.53
CA GLY A 630 33.07 -4.28 -7.98
C GLY A 630 33.39 -3.05 -7.14
N PRO A 631 34.66 -2.61 -7.15
CA PRO A 631 35.00 -1.30 -6.64
C PRO A 631 34.20 -0.26 -7.43
N SER A 632 33.79 0.82 -6.76
CA SER A 632 33.06 1.88 -7.44
C SER A 632 33.87 2.39 -8.65
N LYS A 633 33.22 2.56 -9.82
CA LYS A 633 33.89 3.06 -11.04
C LYS A 633 34.64 4.38 -10.79
N ARG A 634 34.12 5.19 -9.87
CA ARG A 634 34.71 6.47 -9.46
C ARG A 634 35.98 6.28 -8.62
N LEU A 635 36.02 5.31 -7.70
CA LEU A 635 37.27 4.99 -7.01
C LEU A 635 38.34 4.58 -8.02
N CYS A 636 38.01 3.71 -8.97
CA CYS A 636 38.95 3.31 -10.02
C CYS A 636 39.49 4.54 -10.76
N HIS A 637 38.60 5.45 -11.19
CA HIS A 637 39.00 6.70 -11.83
C HIS A 637 39.92 7.55 -10.95
N ILE A 638 39.62 7.69 -9.65
CA ILE A 638 40.46 8.45 -8.72
C ILE A 638 41.85 7.81 -8.61
N LEU A 639 41.91 6.48 -8.45
CA LEU A 639 43.16 5.75 -8.35
C LEU A 639 43.98 5.83 -9.65
N ASP A 640 43.35 5.74 -10.81
CA ASP A 640 44.02 5.84 -12.12
C ASP A 640 44.70 7.21 -12.35
N HIS A 641 44.16 8.28 -11.74
CA HIS A 641 44.67 9.65 -11.88
C HIS A 641 45.54 10.10 -10.68
N SER A 642 45.75 9.24 -9.69
CA SER A 642 46.53 9.55 -8.51
C SER A 642 47.97 9.07 -8.65
N ARG A 643 48.90 9.77 -8.00
CA ARG A 643 50.34 9.42 -7.94
C ARG A 643 50.64 8.62 -6.69
N GLY A 644 51.74 7.87 -6.70
CA GLY A 644 52.18 7.07 -5.55
C GLY A 644 51.43 5.74 -5.38
N ILE A 645 50.49 5.43 -6.27
CA ILE A 645 49.84 4.12 -6.32
C ILE A 645 50.75 3.15 -7.08
N PRO A 646 50.98 1.94 -6.55
CA PRO A 646 51.83 0.97 -7.22
C PRO A 646 51.13 0.46 -8.49
N HIS A 647 51.88 0.21 -9.57
CA HIS A 647 51.30 -0.30 -10.83
C HIS A 647 50.87 -1.76 -10.74
N THR A 648 51.42 -2.49 -9.78
CA THR A 648 51.14 -3.89 -9.45
C THR A 648 50.88 -3.98 -7.94
N ASN A 649 50.47 -5.13 -7.40
CA ASN A 649 50.22 -5.30 -5.93
C ASN A 649 48.97 -4.60 -5.40
N TRP A 650 47.85 -4.76 -6.09
CA TRP A 650 46.55 -4.35 -5.57
C TRP A 650 45.88 -5.54 -4.89
N ARG A 651 45.30 -5.29 -3.72
CA ARG A 651 44.54 -6.25 -2.92
C ARG A 651 43.13 -5.72 -2.73
N HIS A 652 42.16 -6.42 -3.30
CA HIS A 652 40.76 -6.09 -3.07
C HIS A 652 40.25 -6.97 -1.92
N VAL A 653 39.92 -6.34 -0.80
CA VAL A 653 39.54 -7.00 0.45
C VAL A 653 38.04 -6.83 0.69
N PHE A 654 37.30 -7.93 0.58
CA PHE A 654 35.90 -7.98 0.97
C PHE A 654 35.78 -8.11 2.48
N VAL A 655 35.32 -7.04 3.13
CA VAL A 655 35.11 -7.00 4.57
C VAL A 655 33.68 -7.43 4.85
N ILE A 656 33.51 -8.50 5.62
CA ILE A 656 32.21 -9.08 5.96
C ILE A 656 32.08 -9.25 7.48
N PRO A 657 30.86 -9.19 8.04
CA PRO A 657 30.68 -9.47 9.44
C PRO A 657 30.89 -10.97 9.70
N ASP A 658 31.35 -11.31 10.89
CA ASP A 658 31.60 -12.69 11.31
C ASP A 658 30.36 -13.59 11.29
N VAL A 659 29.16 -13.01 11.49
CA VAL A 659 27.87 -13.68 11.32
C VAL A 659 27.55 -14.07 9.87
N THR A 660 28.28 -13.55 8.88
CA THR A 660 28.09 -13.97 7.48
C THR A 660 28.71 -15.35 7.28
N GLU A 661 27.84 -16.35 7.10
CA GLU A 661 28.25 -17.72 6.82
C GLU A 661 28.80 -17.89 5.40
N LEU A 662 28.27 -17.16 4.41
CA LEU A 662 28.61 -17.32 2.99
C LEU A 662 28.65 -16.00 2.21
N LEU A 663 29.77 -15.76 1.54
CA LEU A 663 29.94 -14.70 0.54
C LEU A 663 30.10 -15.37 -0.82
N ARG A 664 29.12 -15.13 -1.71
CA ARG A 664 29.20 -15.43 -3.14
C ARG A 664 29.22 -14.10 -3.89
N LEU A 665 30.14 -13.96 -4.82
CA LEU A 665 30.32 -12.77 -5.62
C LEU A 665 30.40 -13.16 -7.10
N PRO A 666 29.40 -12.81 -7.92
CA PRO A 666 29.61 -12.69 -9.35
C PRO A 666 30.58 -11.54 -9.62
N PHE A 667 31.88 -11.79 -9.54
CA PHE A 667 32.91 -10.78 -9.73
C PHE A 667 33.30 -10.73 -11.20
N THR A 668 32.71 -9.79 -11.94
CA THR A 668 33.23 -9.37 -13.23
C THR A 668 34.36 -8.39 -12.97
N CYS A 669 35.61 -8.83 -13.13
CA CYS A 669 36.77 -7.95 -12.98
C CYS A 669 36.74 -6.91 -14.11
N VAL A 670 36.24 -5.71 -13.82
CA VAL A 670 36.27 -4.56 -14.77
C VAL A 670 37.58 -3.78 -14.66
N LEU A 671 38.39 -4.05 -13.64
CA LEU A 671 39.70 -3.43 -13.51
C LEU A 671 40.63 -4.02 -14.57
N GLY A 672 41.04 -3.20 -15.55
CA GLY A 672 42.08 -3.55 -16.53
C GLY A 672 43.46 -3.83 -15.94
N THR A 673 43.58 -3.90 -14.62
CA THR A 673 44.80 -4.20 -13.88
C THR A 673 44.99 -5.71 -13.78
N ALA A 674 45.83 -6.26 -14.64
CA ALA A 674 46.37 -7.61 -14.43
C ALA A 674 47.06 -7.67 -13.05
N GLY A 675 46.67 -8.64 -12.21
CA GLY A 675 47.34 -8.90 -10.93
C GLY A 675 46.65 -8.38 -9.66
N VAL A 676 45.37 -8.00 -9.70
CA VAL A 676 44.58 -7.77 -8.47
C VAL A 676 44.34 -9.10 -7.77
N GLU A 677 44.73 -9.20 -6.50
CA GLU A 677 44.41 -10.36 -5.67
C GLU A 677 43.13 -10.09 -4.89
N LEU A 678 42.18 -11.03 -4.97
CA LEU A 678 40.91 -10.97 -4.25
C LEU A 678 41.05 -11.67 -2.89
N LEU A 679 40.83 -10.90 -1.84
CA LEU A 679 40.93 -11.32 -0.46
C LEU A 679 39.59 -11.08 0.25
N TYR A 680 39.38 -11.76 1.36
CA TYR A 680 38.26 -11.48 2.26
C TYR A 680 38.75 -11.41 3.70
N SER A 681 37.97 -10.77 4.55
CA SER A 681 38.20 -10.76 5.99
C SER A 681 36.90 -10.69 6.76
N LYS A 682 36.88 -11.38 7.90
CA LYS A 682 35.76 -11.34 8.85
C LYS A 682 36.06 -10.37 9.98
N VAL A 683 35.13 -9.47 10.25
CA VAL A 683 35.19 -8.55 11.39
C VAL A 683 34.15 -8.97 12.42
N ASN A 684 34.61 -9.19 13.66
CA ASN A 684 33.75 -9.50 14.78
C ASN A 684 33.21 -8.19 15.37
N MET A 685 31.89 -8.01 15.32
CA MET A 685 31.22 -6.82 15.86
C MET A 685 30.89 -6.91 17.35
N GLY A 686 31.35 -7.95 18.04
CA GLY A 686 30.99 -8.22 19.43
C GLY A 686 29.58 -8.76 19.60
N THR A 687 29.00 -9.36 18.55
CA THR A 687 27.66 -9.94 18.59
C THR A 687 27.67 -11.17 19.51
N GLN A 688 27.34 -10.99 20.79
CA GLN A 688 26.92 -12.15 21.58
C GLN A 688 25.55 -12.59 21.03
N PRO A 689 25.33 -13.88 20.77
CA PRO A 689 24.01 -14.36 20.34
C PRO A 689 22.99 -13.88 21.37
N TYR A 690 22.00 -13.11 20.90
CA TYR A 690 21.00 -12.48 21.74
C TYR A 690 20.18 -13.60 22.41
N ASN A 691 20.51 -13.92 23.66
CA ASN A 691 19.84 -15.00 24.37
C ASN A 691 18.52 -14.44 24.91
N HIS A 692 17.40 -14.71 24.21
CA HIS A 692 16.05 -14.24 24.55
C HIS A 692 15.59 -14.58 25.98
N SER A 693 16.33 -15.42 26.71
CA SER A 693 16.01 -15.91 28.05
C SER A 693 16.48 -15.01 29.20
N ASN A 694 17.26 -13.95 28.96
CA ASN A 694 17.77 -13.12 30.04
C ASN A 694 17.80 -11.63 29.64
N PRO A 695 16.72 -10.86 29.86
CA PRO A 695 16.78 -9.42 29.72
C PRO A 695 17.79 -8.91 30.76
N ARG A 696 18.91 -8.35 30.31
CA ARG A 696 19.86 -7.71 31.23
C ARG A 696 19.11 -6.69 32.08
N PRO A 697 19.38 -6.59 33.39
CA PRO A 697 18.88 -5.48 34.18
C PRO A 697 19.60 -4.21 33.69
N TYR A 698 18.86 -3.28 33.11
CA TYR A 698 19.41 -2.00 32.65
C TYR A 698 19.12 -0.90 33.68
N CYS A 699 20.15 -0.12 34.00
CA CYS A 699 20.13 1.05 34.88
C CYS A 699 19.49 2.26 34.20
#